data_AF-A0A1V4QGP5-F1
#
_entry.id   AF-A0A1V4QGP5-F1
#
_cell.length_a   1.000
_cell.length_b   1.000
_cell.length_c   1.000
_cell.angle_alpha   90.00
_cell.angle_beta   90.00
_cell.angle_gamma   90.00
#
_symmetry.space_group_name_H-M   'P 1'
#
loop_
_entity.id
_entity.type
_entity.pdbx_description
1 polymer ?
#
loop_
_entity_poly.entity_id
_entity_poly.type
_entity_poly.pdbx_seq_one_letter_code
_entity_poly.pdbx_strand_id
1 'polypeptide(L)'
;MKILILLTWTLFAWTDILNINVPVSEFEMSDNGPVIRNATYMNIPGAPHLTKKVVTIALPPGAVVEQVNFSGKRIALGTCSIPPTPPNLPLMDNQNLFEKVMRSYQLQKNKFYQSNQPFPQDYGRILSIGGLRKYTVVTVVCYHFSYRPLTEQLYYSPEIAIEIRYRMPSPGTRRARFWQKLRDDTTFDEIARKIVYNWQEAKTWYRTTTPKRANGYYIIIPASIQHAVDTLVAYRQSQGYNVNVITKEYIEANIPGIDLQQKIRNYLRQNLTDIEYVLLVGFIDDIPWRNMVPFNDDPDSPYNDPNISPIPSDLYYAELSEPDSLSWNYDRDTYYGEVFDSLGQPNGDDLPDYHADIHLGRIPFSTDYVIEDICAKMVGFDSNTDISYKTASLLPAGIYYYGNENNSGNSRLDGASFTQELLDEGILDSTNTITLYEQAGLRPSLFPCTDSLCRTNHIMYWQNRGIVYECHHGNYNCYARKIWSWDDGDSIPEDNEMDWPNSLQSSDVYSLDNSHPATTFLRSCLCGKPEVYSLGAYLLYRGASSVISSSRIAWLSLADEGGIPYHFYKRLMQDTTISHSIIGNAYDIARNDFMDIAGHWMIAYHYNLFGDPGLRQFGRITDIKETKARSPSPRFAVFPNPSSGKINLILGSNWRKDINLDVYDVRGRFLKTLYKGDIEVGFRELKTGLPSGIYFFKLTSGDITVFEKVVIIN
;
A
#
# COMPACT_ATOMS: atom_id res chain seq x y z
N MET A 1 69.75 8.60 19.24
CA MET A 1 68.76 7.68 18.62
C MET A 1 67.63 7.49 19.62
N LYS A 2 66.53 8.24 19.50
CA LYS A 2 65.35 8.13 20.37
C LYS A 2 64.30 7.30 19.63
N ILE A 3 63.93 6.16 20.20
CA ILE A 3 62.87 5.29 19.69
C ILE A 3 61.54 5.86 20.19
N LEU A 4 60.68 6.28 19.26
CA LEU A 4 59.32 6.71 19.51
C LEU A 4 58.43 5.45 19.49
N ILE A 5 57.82 5.10 20.62
CA ILE A 5 56.80 4.06 20.70
C ILE A 5 55.47 4.71 20.34
N LEU A 6 54.94 4.41 19.14
CA LEU A 6 53.56 4.70 18.80
C LEU A 6 52.65 3.67 19.48
N LEU A 7 51.87 4.12 20.47
CA LEU A 7 50.70 3.38 20.96
C LEU A 7 49.55 3.57 19.97
N THR A 8 49.27 2.55 19.16
CA THR A 8 48.02 2.43 18.41
C THR A 8 46.90 2.07 19.38
N TRP A 9 46.06 3.06 19.72
CA TRP A 9 44.78 2.81 20.38
C TRP A 9 43.81 2.29 19.33
N THR A 10 43.66 0.97 19.22
CA THR A 10 42.51 0.37 18.54
C THR A 10 41.29 0.57 19.44
N LEU A 11 40.51 1.60 19.16
CA LEU A 11 39.14 1.73 19.66
C LEU A 11 38.32 0.59 19.06
N PHE A 12 38.14 -0.49 19.82
CA PHE A 12 37.12 -1.49 19.50
C PHE A 12 35.75 -0.81 19.60
N ALA A 13 35.16 -0.47 18.46
CA ALA A 13 33.74 -0.18 18.41
C ALA A 13 33.01 -1.49 18.74
N TRP A 14 32.20 -1.48 19.81
CA TRP A 14 31.37 -2.61 20.18
C TRP A 14 30.22 -2.67 19.18
N THR A 15 30.22 -3.65 18.28
CA THR A 15 29.09 -3.96 17.40
C THR A 15 28.09 -4.80 18.17
N ASP A 16 26.84 -4.34 18.24
CA ASP A 16 25.73 -5.10 18.83
C ASP A 16 25.24 -6.16 17.83
N ILE A 17 24.70 -7.26 18.34
CA ILE A 17 24.24 -8.39 17.51
C ILE A 17 22.80 -8.73 17.89
N LEU A 18 21.91 -8.79 16.90
CA LEU A 18 20.56 -9.34 17.01
C LEU A 18 20.50 -10.65 16.22
N ASN A 19 20.07 -11.73 16.87
CA ASN A 19 19.89 -13.04 16.24
C ASN A 19 18.40 -13.36 16.11
N ILE A 20 17.96 -13.64 14.88
CA ILE A 20 16.59 -14.01 14.56
C ILE A 20 16.58 -15.37 13.88
N ASN A 21 15.74 -16.27 14.35
CA ASN A 21 15.50 -17.55 13.69
C ASN A 21 14.16 -17.50 12.95
N VAL A 22 14.20 -17.87 11.67
CA VAL A 22 13.02 -17.95 10.83
C VAL A 22 12.83 -19.42 10.46
N PRO A 23 11.76 -20.09 10.93
CA PRO A 23 11.45 -21.45 10.52
C PRO A 23 10.77 -21.47 9.15
N VAL A 24 10.97 -22.58 8.44
CA VAL A 24 10.24 -22.86 7.20
C VAL A 24 8.73 -22.93 7.46
N SER A 25 7.92 -22.51 6.50
CA SER A 25 6.47 -22.73 6.57
C SER A 25 6.16 -24.21 6.39
N GLU A 26 5.01 -24.66 6.91
CA GLU A 26 4.53 -26.03 6.68
C GLU A 26 4.37 -26.29 5.17
N PHE A 27 4.85 -27.44 4.71
CA PHE A 27 4.86 -27.80 3.30
C PHE A 27 4.54 -29.29 3.08
N GLU A 28 3.98 -29.58 1.91
CA GLU A 28 3.80 -30.92 1.37
C GLU A 28 4.65 -31.09 0.10
N MET A 29 4.99 -32.31 -0.27
CA MET A 29 5.75 -32.58 -1.50
C MET A 29 4.82 -32.96 -2.65
N SER A 30 5.05 -32.36 -3.81
CA SER A 30 4.44 -32.73 -5.10
C SER A 30 5.51 -33.08 -6.13
N ASP A 31 5.11 -33.58 -7.30
CA ASP A 31 6.02 -33.86 -8.42
C ASP A 31 6.82 -32.63 -8.86
N ASN A 32 6.23 -31.43 -8.69
CA ASN A 32 6.82 -30.14 -9.05
C ASN A 32 7.48 -29.43 -7.85
N GLY A 33 7.78 -30.16 -6.76
CA GLY A 33 8.44 -29.62 -5.58
C GLY A 33 7.49 -29.29 -4.41
N PRO A 34 7.96 -28.48 -3.44
CA PRO A 34 7.24 -28.21 -2.20
C PRO A 34 6.04 -27.30 -2.43
N VAL A 35 4.88 -27.71 -1.93
CA VAL A 35 3.65 -26.94 -1.91
C VAL A 35 3.46 -26.35 -0.52
N ILE A 36 3.45 -25.02 -0.44
CA ILE A 36 3.22 -24.27 0.80
C ILE A 36 1.92 -23.48 0.64
N ARG A 37 1.06 -23.53 1.64
CA ARG A 37 -0.17 -22.73 1.64
C ARG A 37 0.19 -21.24 1.75
N ASN A 38 -0.37 -20.42 0.87
CA ASN A 38 -0.10 -18.98 0.78
C ASN A 38 1.39 -18.66 0.65
N ALA A 39 2.12 -19.48 -0.11
CA ALA A 39 3.54 -19.27 -0.35
C ALA A 39 3.80 -18.01 -1.18
N THR A 40 4.88 -17.32 -0.86
CA THR A 40 5.48 -16.33 -1.77
C THR A 40 6.61 -16.98 -2.55
N TYR A 41 6.80 -16.60 -3.81
CA TYR A 41 7.82 -17.18 -4.69
C TYR A 41 8.92 -16.17 -5.02
N MET A 42 10.12 -16.67 -5.30
CA MET A 42 11.18 -15.81 -5.85
C MET A 42 10.75 -15.30 -7.22
N ASN A 43 10.86 -13.98 -7.43
CA ASN A 43 10.54 -13.34 -8.69
C ASN A 43 11.83 -13.02 -9.46
N ILE A 44 12.55 -14.08 -9.87
CA ILE A 44 13.78 -13.98 -10.67
C ILE A 44 13.54 -14.75 -11.98
N PRO A 45 13.21 -14.06 -13.09
CA PRO A 45 12.88 -14.70 -14.36
C PRO A 45 13.95 -15.71 -14.83
N GLY A 46 13.49 -16.90 -15.21
CA GLY A 46 14.34 -18.00 -15.70
C GLY A 46 15.00 -18.83 -14.60
N ALA A 47 15.03 -18.35 -13.35
CA ALA A 47 15.57 -19.12 -12.23
C ALA A 47 14.53 -20.14 -11.71
N PRO A 48 14.95 -21.24 -11.04
CA PRO A 48 14.02 -22.20 -10.42
C PRO A 48 12.91 -21.54 -9.59
N HIS A 49 11.65 -21.90 -9.89
CA HIS A 49 10.45 -21.38 -9.23
C HIS A 49 10.30 -21.95 -7.81
N LEU A 50 11.07 -21.39 -6.89
CA LEU A 50 11.11 -21.80 -5.49
C LEU A 50 10.46 -20.76 -4.58
N THR A 51 9.94 -21.24 -3.46
CA THR A 51 9.33 -20.39 -2.45
C THR A 51 10.39 -19.59 -1.68
N LYS A 52 9.98 -18.41 -1.24
CA LYS A 52 10.73 -17.53 -0.34
C LYS A 52 9.85 -17.18 0.86
N LYS A 53 10.46 -16.65 1.92
CA LYS A 53 9.74 -16.06 3.06
C LYS A 53 10.32 -14.68 3.35
N VAL A 54 9.48 -13.65 3.31
CA VAL A 54 9.89 -12.27 3.63
C VAL A 54 9.57 -11.98 5.09
N VAL A 55 10.51 -11.39 5.81
CA VAL A 55 10.31 -10.96 7.21
C VAL A 55 10.87 -9.56 7.42
N THR A 56 10.08 -8.70 8.06
CA THR A 56 10.49 -7.35 8.48
C THR A 56 10.90 -7.41 9.95
N ILE A 57 12.16 -7.11 10.24
CA ILE A 57 12.76 -7.20 11.57
C ILE A 57 13.00 -5.78 12.08
N ALA A 58 12.51 -5.46 13.27
CA ALA A 58 12.82 -4.20 13.91
C ALA A 58 14.14 -4.30 14.70
N LEU A 59 14.89 -3.21 14.70
CA LEU A 59 16.11 -3.00 15.49
C LEU A 59 15.85 -1.93 16.56
N PRO A 60 16.75 -1.70 17.53
CA PRO A 60 16.61 -0.57 18.45
C PRO A 60 16.53 0.79 17.70
N PRO A 61 15.86 1.81 18.27
CA PRO A 61 15.64 3.09 17.62
C PRO A 61 16.93 3.74 17.10
N GLY A 62 16.99 3.96 15.79
CA GLY A 62 18.11 4.61 15.12
C GLY A 62 19.35 3.73 14.99
N ALA A 63 19.27 2.41 15.20
CA ALA A 63 20.37 1.51 14.88
C ALA A 63 20.84 1.66 13.42
N VAL A 64 22.13 1.49 13.17
CA VAL A 64 22.71 1.43 11.81
C VAL A 64 23.09 -0.01 11.54
N VAL A 65 22.53 -0.61 10.49
CA VAL A 65 22.91 -1.95 10.05
C VAL A 65 24.32 -1.91 9.46
N GLU A 66 25.21 -2.75 9.98
CA GLU A 66 26.58 -2.89 9.46
C GLU A 66 26.70 -4.13 8.57
N GLN A 67 26.03 -5.24 8.96
CA GLN A 67 26.04 -6.49 8.22
C GLN A 67 24.83 -7.34 8.57
N VAL A 68 24.33 -8.11 7.60
CA VAL A 68 23.34 -9.16 7.81
C VAL A 68 23.90 -10.47 7.26
N ASN A 69 24.05 -11.47 8.13
CA ASN A 69 24.52 -12.80 7.76
C ASN A 69 23.39 -13.81 7.87
N PHE A 70 23.29 -14.69 6.87
CA PHE A 70 22.30 -15.76 6.84
C PHE A 70 23.00 -17.10 6.92
N SER A 71 22.53 -17.98 7.80
CA SER A 71 23.10 -19.31 7.96
C SER A 71 22.01 -20.35 8.23
N GLY A 72 22.32 -21.61 7.94
CA GLY A 72 21.39 -22.71 8.10
C GLY A 72 22.04 -24.03 7.72
N LYS A 73 21.25 -25.10 7.76
CA LYS A 73 21.67 -26.44 7.32
C LYS A 73 20.83 -26.86 6.13
N ARG A 74 21.47 -27.27 5.03
CA ARG A 74 20.79 -27.90 3.88
C ARG A 74 20.64 -29.39 4.12
N ILE A 75 19.41 -29.89 3.97
CA ILE A 75 19.04 -31.31 4.04
C ILE A 75 18.48 -31.69 2.67
N ALA A 76 18.96 -32.78 2.07
CA ALA A 76 18.46 -33.23 0.77
C ALA A 76 17.04 -33.79 0.90
N LEU A 77 16.14 -33.38 0.00
CA LEU A 77 14.78 -33.92 -0.13
C LEU A 77 14.66 -34.97 -1.24
N GLY A 78 15.67 -35.07 -2.12
CA GLY A 78 15.67 -35.97 -3.27
C GLY A 78 15.65 -35.20 -4.58
N THR A 79 15.17 -35.84 -5.64
CA THR A 79 15.08 -35.28 -6.99
C THR A 79 13.64 -34.87 -7.32
N CYS A 80 13.45 -33.67 -7.88
CA CYS A 80 12.17 -33.23 -8.42
C CYS A 80 12.37 -32.21 -9.54
N SER A 81 11.41 -32.13 -10.46
CA SER A 81 11.47 -31.15 -11.55
C SER A 81 10.87 -29.83 -11.06
N ILE A 82 11.69 -28.78 -10.98
CA ILE A 82 11.20 -27.44 -10.62
C ILE A 82 11.13 -26.62 -11.91
N PRO A 83 9.98 -26.04 -12.28
CA PRO A 83 9.87 -25.20 -13.47
C PRO A 83 10.61 -23.86 -13.28
N PRO A 84 11.04 -23.19 -14.36
CA PRO A 84 11.59 -21.85 -14.27
C PRO A 84 10.51 -20.83 -13.91
N THR A 85 10.88 -19.83 -13.11
CA THR A 85 10.07 -18.66 -12.80
C THR A 85 9.78 -17.90 -14.08
N PRO A 86 8.51 -17.65 -14.44
CA PRO A 86 8.17 -16.94 -15.66
C PRO A 86 8.58 -15.46 -15.60
N PRO A 87 8.72 -14.77 -16.74
CA PRO A 87 9.07 -13.35 -16.75
C PRO A 87 7.93 -12.46 -16.27
N ASN A 88 8.28 -11.28 -15.75
CA ASN A 88 7.32 -10.18 -15.61
C ASN A 88 6.96 -9.67 -17.00
N LEU A 89 5.67 -9.42 -17.24
CA LEU A 89 5.17 -9.04 -18.56
C LEU A 89 4.79 -7.54 -18.57
N PRO A 90 5.15 -6.78 -19.60
CA PRO A 90 4.57 -5.45 -19.77
C PRO A 90 3.07 -5.58 -20.02
N LEU A 91 2.28 -4.59 -19.62
CA LEU A 91 0.86 -4.47 -19.95
C LEU A 91 0.65 -3.56 -21.17
N MET A 92 1.71 -3.30 -21.93
CA MET A 92 1.68 -2.56 -23.19
C MET A 92 1.83 -3.56 -24.33
N ASP A 93 1.04 -3.36 -25.39
CA ASP A 93 1.20 -4.13 -26.60
C ASP A 93 2.38 -3.63 -27.44
N ASN A 94 3.54 -4.28 -27.29
CA ASN A 94 4.74 -3.99 -28.07
C ASN A 94 5.57 -5.25 -28.24
N GLN A 95 5.51 -5.80 -29.45
CA GLN A 95 6.21 -7.03 -29.83
C GLN A 95 7.73 -6.95 -29.63
N ASN A 96 8.37 -5.81 -29.93
CA ASN A 96 9.82 -5.65 -29.74
C ASN A 96 10.21 -5.72 -28.26
N LEU A 97 9.46 -5.03 -27.40
CA LEU A 97 9.67 -5.08 -25.95
C LEU A 97 9.45 -6.50 -25.42
N PHE A 98 8.36 -7.14 -25.86
CA PHE A 98 8.05 -8.52 -25.49
C PHE A 98 9.18 -9.48 -25.90
N GLU A 99 9.69 -9.39 -27.13
CA GLU A 99 10.83 -10.18 -27.61
C GLU A 99 12.11 -9.95 -26.78
N LYS A 100 12.40 -8.71 -26.38
CA LYS A 100 13.54 -8.41 -25.50
C LYS A 100 13.39 -9.07 -24.13
N VAL A 101 12.19 -9.03 -23.54
CA VAL A 101 11.87 -9.69 -22.27
C VAL A 101 12.05 -11.21 -22.40
N MET A 102 11.46 -11.81 -23.44
CA MET A 102 11.54 -13.26 -23.66
C MET A 102 12.95 -13.75 -23.98
N ARG A 103 13.73 -12.98 -24.75
CA ARG A 103 15.14 -13.27 -25.01
C ARG A 103 15.95 -13.27 -23.72
N SER A 104 15.75 -12.27 -22.86
CA SER A 104 16.41 -12.17 -21.56
C SER A 104 16.03 -13.33 -20.65
N TYR A 105 14.75 -13.67 -20.59
CA TYR A 105 14.24 -14.85 -19.88
C TYR A 105 14.90 -16.15 -20.36
N GLN A 106 14.98 -16.39 -21.68
CA GLN A 106 15.57 -17.62 -22.21
C GLN A 106 17.07 -17.72 -21.92
N LEU A 107 17.80 -16.60 -21.95
CA LEU A 107 19.21 -16.54 -21.57
C LEU A 107 19.40 -16.90 -20.09
N GLN A 108 18.59 -16.33 -19.19
CA GLN A 108 18.64 -16.65 -17.76
C GLN A 108 18.24 -18.10 -17.48
N LYS A 109 17.16 -18.58 -18.11
CA LYS A 109 16.73 -19.97 -18.02
C LYS A 109 17.85 -20.94 -18.39
N ASN A 110 18.54 -20.70 -19.52
CA ASN A 110 19.67 -21.53 -19.91
C ASN A 110 20.80 -21.46 -18.88
N LYS A 111 21.13 -20.27 -18.37
CA LYS A 111 22.17 -20.06 -17.35
C LYS A 111 21.90 -20.87 -16.07
N PHE A 112 20.66 -20.89 -15.58
CA PHE A 112 20.32 -21.66 -14.39
C PHE A 112 20.21 -23.16 -14.67
N TYR A 113 19.46 -23.57 -15.71
CA TYR A 113 19.14 -24.98 -15.94
C TYR A 113 20.26 -25.81 -16.56
N GLN A 114 21.26 -25.19 -17.16
CA GLN A 114 22.48 -25.88 -17.62
C GLN A 114 23.57 -25.93 -16.53
N SER A 115 23.31 -25.35 -15.36
CA SER A 115 24.25 -25.30 -14.23
C SER A 115 23.90 -26.34 -13.17
N ASN A 116 24.94 -26.96 -12.59
CA ASN A 116 24.79 -27.78 -11.39
C ASN A 116 25.03 -27.00 -10.10
N GLN A 117 25.15 -25.67 -10.17
CA GLN A 117 25.28 -24.85 -8.96
C GLN A 117 23.95 -24.81 -8.20
N PRO A 118 24.00 -24.78 -6.85
CA PRO A 118 22.78 -24.65 -6.07
C PRO A 118 22.19 -23.24 -6.25
N PHE A 119 20.89 -23.16 -6.48
CA PHE A 119 20.14 -21.92 -6.57
C PHE A 119 18.94 -21.93 -5.61
N PRO A 120 18.77 -20.88 -4.78
CA PRO A 120 19.81 -19.93 -4.42
C PRO A 120 20.90 -20.66 -3.64
N GLN A 121 22.15 -20.20 -3.80
CA GLN A 121 23.26 -20.69 -3.00
C GLN A 121 23.17 -20.15 -1.56
N ASP A 122 22.81 -18.88 -1.43
CA ASP A 122 22.65 -18.19 -0.16
C ASP A 122 21.39 -18.63 0.59
N TYR A 123 21.37 -18.39 1.90
CA TYR A 123 20.19 -18.62 2.74
C TYR A 123 19.22 -17.45 2.76
N GLY A 124 19.63 -16.27 2.29
CA GLY A 124 18.78 -15.11 2.23
C GLY A 124 19.48 -13.88 1.68
N ARG A 125 18.74 -12.78 1.58
CA ARG A 125 19.27 -11.46 1.20
C ARG A 125 18.49 -10.34 1.88
N ILE A 126 19.05 -9.15 1.85
CA ILE A 126 18.34 -7.92 2.23
C ILE A 126 17.41 -7.53 1.08
N LEU A 127 16.18 -7.13 1.43
CA LEU A 127 15.21 -6.54 0.50
C LEU A 127 15.19 -5.01 0.63
N SER A 128 15.16 -4.49 1.86
CA SER A 128 15.31 -3.06 2.15
C SER A 128 15.88 -2.84 3.56
N ILE A 129 16.50 -1.68 3.76
CA ILE A 129 16.91 -1.16 5.06
C ILE A 129 16.32 0.25 5.16
N GLY A 130 15.62 0.55 6.25
CA GLY A 130 15.05 1.87 6.42
C GLY A 130 14.23 1.99 7.69
N GLY A 131 13.03 2.52 7.54
CA GLY A 131 12.20 2.90 8.67
C GLY A 131 10.71 2.81 8.38
N LEU A 132 9.97 2.63 9.47
CA LEU A 132 8.54 2.84 9.52
C LEU A 132 8.29 3.84 10.66
N ARG A 133 8.31 5.13 10.34
CA ARG A 133 8.28 6.25 11.29
C ARG A 133 9.39 6.13 12.32
N LYS A 134 9.02 5.87 13.59
CA LYS A 134 9.98 5.69 14.69
C LYS A 134 10.75 4.37 14.59
N TYR A 135 10.19 3.36 13.92
CA TYR A 135 10.76 2.02 13.89
C TYR A 135 11.90 1.96 12.88
N THR A 136 13.12 1.63 13.32
CA THR A 136 14.20 1.20 12.44
C THR A 136 13.97 -0.25 12.05
N VAL A 137 13.90 -0.53 10.76
CA VAL A 137 13.59 -1.87 10.24
C VAL A 137 14.58 -2.32 9.18
N VAL A 138 14.75 -3.63 9.09
CA VAL A 138 15.38 -4.31 7.97
C VAL A 138 14.44 -5.39 7.47
N THR A 139 14.11 -5.36 6.18
CA THR A 139 13.32 -6.41 5.55
C THR A 139 14.25 -7.35 4.79
N VAL A 140 14.11 -8.65 5.06
CA VAL A 140 14.97 -9.69 4.49
C VAL A 140 14.13 -10.79 3.85
N VAL A 141 14.73 -11.45 2.87
CA VAL A 141 14.17 -12.62 2.19
C VAL A 141 14.94 -13.86 2.64
N CYS A 142 14.23 -14.87 3.12
CA CYS A 142 14.78 -16.17 3.53
C CYS A 142 14.49 -17.24 2.48
N TYR A 143 15.52 -17.98 2.08
CA TYR A 143 15.49 -19.03 1.08
C TYR A 143 15.58 -20.42 1.71
N HIS A 144 14.43 -20.92 2.17
CA HIS A 144 14.34 -22.23 2.81
C HIS A 144 14.62 -23.38 1.86
N PHE A 145 14.45 -23.21 0.55
CA PHE A 145 14.74 -24.22 -0.46
C PHE A 145 15.92 -23.79 -1.32
N SER A 146 16.67 -24.78 -1.79
CA SER A 146 17.79 -24.62 -2.74
C SER A 146 17.78 -25.80 -3.68
N TYR A 147 18.02 -25.56 -4.96
CA TYR A 147 17.85 -26.52 -6.02
C TYR A 147 19.08 -26.56 -6.92
N ARG A 148 19.54 -27.75 -7.31
CA ARG A 148 20.57 -27.93 -8.33
C ARG A 148 19.89 -28.34 -9.64
N PRO A 149 19.73 -27.43 -10.62
CA PRO A 149 18.91 -27.70 -11.78
C PRO A 149 19.40 -28.88 -12.64
N LEU A 150 20.70 -28.97 -12.92
CA LEU A 150 21.23 -30.03 -13.79
C LEU A 150 21.04 -31.45 -13.24
N THR A 151 21.07 -31.63 -11.91
CA THR A 151 20.85 -32.93 -11.26
C THR A 151 19.46 -33.07 -10.64
N GLU A 152 18.61 -32.07 -10.82
CA GLU A 152 17.27 -31.95 -10.24
C GLU A 152 17.21 -32.14 -8.71
N GLN A 153 18.31 -31.88 -8.00
CA GLN A 153 18.39 -32.19 -6.57
C GLN A 153 17.88 -31.02 -5.72
N LEU A 154 16.85 -31.27 -4.91
CA LEU A 154 16.27 -30.30 -4.00
C LEU A 154 16.82 -30.46 -2.58
N TYR A 155 17.08 -29.33 -1.95
CA TYR A 155 17.48 -29.21 -0.56
C TYR A 155 16.53 -28.26 0.16
N TYR A 156 16.35 -28.49 1.46
CA TYR A 156 15.63 -27.58 2.33
C TYR A 156 16.40 -27.28 3.61
N SER A 157 16.03 -26.17 4.24
CA SER A 157 16.54 -25.72 5.52
C SER A 157 15.36 -25.51 6.48
N PRO A 158 15.24 -26.34 7.53
CA PRO A 158 14.14 -26.24 8.50
C PRO A 158 14.06 -24.87 9.17
N GLU A 159 15.22 -24.25 9.38
CA GLU A 159 15.38 -22.95 10.01
C GLU A 159 16.52 -22.21 9.33
N ILE A 160 16.37 -20.89 9.20
CA ILE A 160 17.42 -19.96 8.79
C ILE A 160 17.69 -19.03 9.97
N ALA A 161 18.94 -19.01 10.40
CA ALA A 161 19.44 -18.09 11.42
C ALA A 161 19.98 -16.83 10.75
N ILE A 162 19.49 -15.69 11.21
CA ILE A 162 19.83 -14.35 10.72
C ILE A 162 20.58 -13.63 11.83
N GLU A 163 21.82 -13.28 11.57
CA GLU A 163 22.64 -12.47 12.45
C GLU A 163 22.71 -11.04 11.88
N ILE A 164 22.11 -10.09 12.59
CA ILE A 164 22.16 -8.67 12.24
C ILE A 164 23.17 -7.99 13.15
N ARG A 165 24.28 -7.55 12.56
CA ARG A 165 25.28 -6.72 13.21
C ARG A 165 24.90 -5.26 13.01
N TYR A 166 24.75 -4.54 14.12
CA TYR A 166 24.36 -3.15 14.08
C TYR A 166 25.13 -2.33 15.11
N ARG A 167 25.12 -1.02 14.90
CA ARG A 167 25.71 -0.08 15.84
C ARG A 167 24.71 0.99 16.22
N MET A 168 24.66 1.28 17.52
CA MET A 168 23.88 2.40 18.02
C MET A 168 24.54 3.74 17.67
N PRO A 169 23.75 4.75 17.27
CA PRO A 169 24.26 6.07 16.97
C PRO A 169 24.76 6.70 18.26
N SER A 170 25.94 7.33 18.21
CA SER A 170 26.46 8.05 19.38
C SER A 170 25.48 9.15 19.80
N PRO A 171 25.26 9.36 21.12
CA PRO A 171 24.40 10.42 21.61
C PRO A 171 24.76 11.78 21.02
N GLY A 172 23.76 12.56 20.62
CA GLY A 172 23.98 13.88 20.01
C GLY A 172 24.43 13.87 18.55
N THR A 173 24.50 12.72 17.88
CA THR A 173 24.60 12.70 16.40
C THR A 173 23.30 13.17 15.73
N ARG A 174 23.35 13.53 14.44
CA ARG A 174 22.14 13.88 13.67
C ARG A 174 21.12 12.73 13.69
N ARG A 175 21.61 11.50 13.48
CA ARG A 175 20.83 10.27 13.58
C ARG A 175 20.18 10.11 14.94
N ALA A 176 20.95 10.09 16.04
CA ALA A 176 20.39 9.94 17.39
C ALA A 176 19.29 10.97 17.69
N ARG A 177 19.48 12.24 17.26
CA ARG A 177 18.45 13.28 17.42
C ARG A 177 17.19 13.04 16.60
N PHE A 178 17.30 12.52 15.39
CA PHE A 178 16.14 12.25 14.53
C PHE A 178 15.20 11.23 15.19
N TRP A 179 15.71 10.06 15.56
CA TRP A 179 14.92 9.02 16.22
C TRP A 179 14.47 9.43 17.63
N GLN A 180 15.26 10.23 18.36
CA GLN A 180 14.85 10.76 19.65
C GLN A 180 13.58 11.62 19.56
N LYS A 181 13.39 12.37 18.47
CA LYS A 181 12.18 13.18 18.26
C LYS A 181 10.93 12.31 18.02
N LEU A 182 11.11 11.12 17.46
CA LEU A 182 10.03 10.18 17.13
C LEU A 182 9.74 9.18 18.25
N ARG A 183 10.46 9.21 19.40
CA ARG A 183 10.35 8.17 20.43
C ARG A 183 8.91 7.91 20.93
N ASP A 184 8.12 8.98 21.00
CA ASP A 184 6.76 8.96 21.54
C ASP A 184 5.69 8.98 20.42
N ASP A 185 6.11 8.94 19.15
CA ASP A 185 5.22 8.86 17.98
C ASP A 185 4.44 7.53 18.00
N THR A 186 3.12 7.56 17.87
CA THR A 186 2.28 6.35 17.75
C THR A 186 1.61 6.22 16.39
N THR A 187 2.15 6.95 15.41
CA THR A 187 1.74 7.09 14.02
C THR A 187 1.23 5.78 13.43
N PHE A 188 2.23 4.92 13.24
CA PHE A 188 2.12 3.66 12.54
C PHE A 188 2.32 2.47 13.48
N ASP A 189 2.03 2.62 14.78
CA ASP A 189 2.18 1.53 15.75
C ASP A 189 1.29 0.33 15.40
N GLU A 190 0.11 0.56 14.83
CA GLU A 190 -0.79 -0.50 14.36
C GLU A 190 -0.21 -1.27 13.16
N ILE A 191 0.39 -0.55 12.21
CA ILE A 191 1.09 -1.14 11.06
C ILE A 191 2.29 -1.94 11.57
N ALA A 192 3.16 -1.32 12.37
CA ALA A 192 4.36 -1.94 12.91
C ALA A 192 4.06 -3.23 13.69
N ARG A 193 3.01 -3.21 14.53
CA ARG A 193 2.57 -4.40 15.28
C ARG A 193 2.16 -5.55 14.38
N LYS A 194 1.63 -5.29 13.18
CA LYS A 194 1.20 -6.33 12.24
C LYS A 194 2.36 -6.90 11.42
N ILE A 195 3.32 -6.05 11.02
CA ILE A 195 4.37 -6.45 10.06
C ILE A 195 5.70 -6.85 10.70
N VAL A 196 6.01 -6.36 11.92
CA VAL A 196 7.30 -6.63 12.56
C VAL A 196 7.34 -8.06 13.11
N TYR A 197 8.23 -8.88 12.56
CA TYR A 197 8.40 -10.29 12.91
C TYR A 197 8.81 -10.49 14.38
N ASN A 198 9.78 -9.72 14.87
CA ASN A 198 10.27 -9.78 16.26
C ASN A 198 9.53 -8.82 17.21
N TRP A 199 8.22 -8.59 16.98
CA TRP A 199 7.44 -7.58 17.72
C TRP A 199 7.54 -7.71 19.24
N GLN A 200 7.59 -8.93 19.76
CA GLN A 200 7.65 -9.18 21.21
C GLN A 200 8.90 -8.59 21.86
N GLU A 201 10.02 -8.56 21.15
CA GLU A 201 11.26 -7.92 21.57
C GLU A 201 11.21 -6.41 21.24
N ALA A 202 10.84 -6.08 20.00
CA ALA A 202 10.82 -4.71 19.51
C ALA A 202 9.98 -3.76 20.37
N LYS A 203 8.80 -4.20 20.84
CA LYS A 203 7.91 -3.38 21.68
C LYS A 203 8.57 -2.87 22.97
N THR A 204 9.66 -3.51 23.42
CA THR A 204 10.43 -3.06 24.59
C THR A 204 11.30 -1.85 24.27
N TRP A 205 11.92 -1.82 23.08
CA TRP A 205 12.74 -0.69 22.62
C TRP A 205 11.90 0.52 22.21
N TYR A 206 10.68 0.29 21.71
CA TYR A 206 9.77 1.33 21.21
C TYR A 206 8.69 1.75 22.22
N ARG A 207 8.93 1.56 23.51
CA ARG A 207 7.99 1.93 24.55
C ARG A 207 7.78 3.45 24.58
N THR A 208 6.55 3.87 24.37
CA THR A 208 6.14 5.27 24.44
C THR A 208 5.73 5.65 25.86
N THR A 209 6.19 6.80 26.33
CA THR A 209 5.85 7.35 27.66
C THR A 209 4.78 8.41 27.58
N THR A 210 4.75 9.17 26.50
CA THR A 210 3.76 10.23 26.26
C THR A 210 3.27 10.10 24.82
N PRO A 211 2.45 9.06 24.52
CA PRO A 211 1.99 8.76 23.17
C PRO A 211 1.48 9.99 22.43
N LYS A 212 2.03 10.26 21.25
CA LYS A 212 1.61 11.34 20.36
C LYS A 212 1.37 10.78 18.98
N ARG A 213 0.13 10.90 18.50
CA ARG A 213 -0.20 10.71 17.09
C ARG A 213 0.02 12.04 16.35
N ALA A 214 0.72 11.99 15.23
CA ALA A 214 0.80 13.09 14.28
C ALA A 214 -0.60 13.39 13.76
N ASN A 215 -0.91 14.67 13.59
CA ASN A 215 -2.18 15.15 13.02
C ASN A 215 -1.95 16.25 11.98
N GLY A 216 -0.70 16.46 11.56
CA GLY A 216 -0.31 17.41 10.54
C GLY A 216 -0.73 16.95 9.15
N TYR A 217 -1.36 17.86 8.42
CA TYR A 217 -1.71 17.70 7.02
C TYR A 217 -1.00 18.81 6.23
N TYR A 218 -0.03 18.45 5.41
CA TYR A 218 0.85 19.42 4.76
C TYR A 218 0.49 19.52 3.28
N ILE A 219 0.24 20.73 2.79
CA ILE A 219 0.04 21.00 1.36
C ILE A 219 1.26 21.74 0.85
N ILE A 220 1.98 21.16 -0.12
CA ILE A 220 3.10 21.82 -0.79
C ILE A 220 2.64 22.30 -2.15
N ILE A 221 2.69 23.61 -2.38
CA ILE A 221 2.02 24.28 -3.51
C ILE A 221 2.79 25.54 -3.93
N PRO A 222 2.80 25.98 -5.21
CA PRO A 222 3.33 27.29 -5.58
C PRO A 222 2.58 28.45 -4.90
N ALA A 223 3.31 29.49 -4.48
CA ALA A 223 2.73 30.65 -3.81
C ALA A 223 1.63 31.35 -4.64
N SER A 224 1.77 31.34 -5.97
CA SER A 224 0.80 31.97 -6.89
C SER A 224 -0.59 31.34 -6.84
N ILE A 225 -0.69 30.05 -6.50
CA ILE A 225 -1.94 29.27 -6.59
C ILE A 225 -2.40 28.74 -5.22
N GLN A 226 -1.81 29.22 -4.12
CA GLN A 226 -2.08 28.72 -2.77
C GLN A 226 -3.55 28.83 -2.33
N HIS A 227 -4.30 29.80 -2.86
CA HIS A 227 -5.70 30.03 -2.52
C HIS A 227 -6.62 28.93 -3.08
N ALA A 228 -6.18 28.24 -4.14
CA ALA A 228 -7.00 27.25 -4.83
C ALA A 228 -7.32 26.01 -3.96
N VAL A 229 -6.63 25.83 -2.83
CA VAL A 229 -6.84 24.72 -1.89
C VAL A 229 -7.66 25.11 -0.65
N ASP A 230 -8.11 26.37 -0.52
CA ASP A 230 -8.76 26.89 0.69
C ASP A 230 -9.96 26.04 1.15
N THR A 231 -10.76 25.55 0.19
CA THR A 231 -11.89 24.65 0.46
C THR A 231 -11.46 23.36 1.15
N LEU A 232 -10.38 22.74 0.67
CA LEU A 232 -9.86 21.51 1.27
C LEU A 232 -9.20 21.78 2.62
N VAL A 233 -8.48 22.90 2.75
CA VAL A 233 -7.86 23.35 4.00
C VAL A 233 -8.93 23.47 5.10
N ALA A 234 -9.98 24.25 4.83
CA ALA A 234 -11.07 24.45 5.78
C ALA A 234 -11.75 23.12 6.17
N TYR A 235 -11.96 22.23 5.18
CA TYR A 235 -12.54 20.93 5.43
C TYR A 235 -11.65 20.04 6.32
N ARG A 236 -10.36 19.91 6.03
CA ARG A 236 -9.44 19.09 6.83
C ARG A 236 -9.22 19.69 8.23
N GLN A 237 -9.20 21.02 8.37
CA GLN A 237 -9.21 21.68 9.68
C GLN A 237 -10.49 21.35 10.48
N SER A 238 -11.65 21.32 9.82
CA SER A 238 -12.91 20.93 10.48
C SER A 238 -12.91 19.47 10.98
N GLN A 239 -12.08 18.62 10.38
CA GLN A 239 -11.86 17.23 10.81
C GLN A 239 -10.78 17.10 11.92
N GLY A 240 -10.20 18.22 12.37
CA GLY A 240 -9.22 18.27 13.46
C GLY A 240 -7.76 18.11 13.02
N TYR A 241 -7.47 18.14 11.71
CA TYR A 241 -6.09 18.15 11.21
C TYR A 241 -5.43 19.51 11.43
N ASN A 242 -4.14 19.49 11.77
CA ASN A 242 -3.28 20.67 11.75
C ASN A 242 -2.83 20.90 10.29
N VAL A 243 -3.64 21.65 9.53
CA VAL A 243 -3.36 21.89 8.11
C VAL A 243 -2.33 23.01 7.95
N ASN A 244 -1.23 22.71 7.27
CA ASN A 244 -0.18 23.66 6.94
C ASN A 244 -0.08 23.78 5.40
N VAL A 245 -0.15 25.00 4.87
CA VAL A 245 0.11 25.28 3.45
C VAL A 245 1.51 25.87 3.32
N ILE A 246 2.39 25.17 2.60
CA ILE A 246 3.80 25.48 2.48
C ILE A 246 4.08 25.78 1.01
N THR A 247 4.62 26.96 0.75
CA THR A 247 4.93 27.34 -0.63
C THR A 247 6.19 26.64 -1.15
N LYS A 248 6.20 26.20 -2.40
CA LYS A 248 7.41 25.75 -3.12
C LYS A 248 8.58 26.71 -2.92
N GLU A 249 8.32 28.01 -3.10
CA GLU A 249 9.32 29.07 -3.07
C GLU A 249 9.99 29.17 -1.70
N TYR A 250 9.22 28.97 -0.61
CA TYR A 250 9.77 28.88 0.73
C TYR A 250 10.75 27.70 0.87
N ILE A 251 10.37 26.52 0.40
CA ILE A 251 11.23 25.34 0.45
C ILE A 251 12.50 25.56 -0.36
N GLU A 252 12.35 26.08 -1.59
CA GLU A 252 13.47 26.34 -2.49
C GLU A 252 14.49 27.31 -1.91
N ALA A 253 14.02 28.35 -1.23
CA ALA A 253 14.87 29.38 -0.62
C ALA A 253 15.51 28.96 0.72
N ASN A 254 14.83 28.12 1.52
CA ASN A 254 15.22 27.89 2.93
C ASN A 254 15.76 26.49 3.22
N ILE A 255 15.51 25.52 2.34
CA ILE A 255 15.88 24.12 2.60
C ILE A 255 17.11 23.74 1.76
N PRO A 256 18.15 23.16 2.37
CA PRO A 256 19.31 22.69 1.63
C PRO A 256 18.96 21.43 0.82
N GLY A 257 19.54 21.33 -0.37
CA GLY A 257 19.42 20.20 -1.29
C GLY A 257 20.02 20.58 -2.64
N ILE A 258 20.43 19.58 -3.42
CA ILE A 258 21.03 19.79 -4.73
C ILE A 258 20.02 20.29 -5.77
N ASP A 259 18.76 19.90 -5.61
CA ASP A 259 17.63 20.24 -6.47
C ASP A 259 16.33 20.39 -5.66
N LEU A 260 15.26 20.82 -6.30
CA LEU A 260 13.98 21.06 -5.63
C LEU A 260 13.38 19.77 -5.04
N GLN A 261 13.53 18.64 -5.71
CA GLN A 261 13.07 17.34 -5.24
C GLN A 261 13.73 16.98 -3.90
N GLN A 262 15.05 17.08 -3.79
CA GLN A 262 15.75 16.80 -2.54
C GLN A 262 15.40 17.84 -1.47
N LYS A 263 15.20 19.11 -1.84
CA LYS A 263 14.74 20.14 -0.90
C LYS A 263 13.35 19.84 -0.34
N ILE A 264 12.40 19.43 -1.17
CA ILE A 264 11.06 19.01 -0.73
C ILE A 264 11.17 17.82 0.21
N ARG A 265 11.89 16.76 -0.18
CA ARG A 265 12.07 15.58 0.68
C ARG A 265 12.72 15.96 2.02
N ASN A 266 13.77 16.77 2.00
CA ASN A 266 14.44 17.25 3.21
C ASN A 266 13.52 18.08 4.12
N TYR A 267 12.62 18.89 3.56
CA TYR A 267 11.61 19.62 4.32
C TYR A 267 10.66 18.65 5.05
N LEU A 268 10.15 17.64 4.34
CA LEU A 268 9.27 16.63 4.91
C LEU A 268 9.99 15.85 6.04
N ARG A 269 11.23 15.41 5.81
CA ARG A 269 12.06 14.73 6.84
C ARG A 269 12.24 15.58 8.09
N GLN A 270 12.46 16.90 7.95
CA GLN A 270 12.65 17.79 9.10
C GLN A 270 11.40 17.94 9.97
N ASN A 271 10.22 17.74 9.37
CA ASN A 271 8.91 17.95 9.99
C ASN A 271 8.14 16.63 10.26
N LEU A 272 8.73 15.47 9.99
CA LEU A 272 8.09 14.13 10.07
C LEU A 272 7.31 13.87 11.37
N THR A 273 7.77 14.41 12.50
CA THR A 273 7.12 14.25 13.82
C THR A 273 5.70 14.83 13.90
N ASP A 274 5.38 15.77 13.00
CA ASP A 274 4.08 16.45 12.95
C ASP A 274 3.17 15.88 11.86
N ILE A 275 3.74 15.42 10.75
CA ILE A 275 2.96 15.07 9.55
C ILE A 275 2.45 13.61 9.58
N GLU A 276 1.20 13.44 9.17
CA GLU A 276 0.59 12.16 8.83
C GLU A 276 0.29 12.10 7.32
N TYR A 277 -0.14 13.25 6.74
CA TYR A 277 -0.54 13.37 5.35
C TYR A 277 0.19 14.50 4.63
N VAL A 278 0.54 14.28 3.36
CA VAL A 278 1.08 15.31 2.45
C VAL A 278 0.33 15.32 1.13
N LEU A 279 -0.13 16.50 0.71
CA LEU A 279 -0.66 16.73 -0.62
C LEU A 279 0.29 17.62 -1.41
N LEU A 280 0.79 17.10 -2.53
CA LEU A 280 1.60 17.84 -3.49
C LEU A 280 0.68 18.48 -4.54
N VAL A 281 0.72 19.81 -4.72
CA VAL A 281 -0.17 20.51 -5.66
C VAL A 281 0.65 21.33 -6.64
N GLY A 282 0.54 20.99 -7.92
CA GLY A 282 1.27 21.62 -9.01
C GLY A 282 1.59 20.63 -10.12
N PHE A 283 1.65 21.13 -11.35
CA PHE A 283 2.15 20.37 -12.50
C PHE A 283 3.66 20.06 -12.35
N ILE A 284 4.21 19.21 -13.21
CA ILE A 284 5.59 18.69 -13.05
C ILE A 284 6.66 19.81 -13.02
N ASP A 285 6.46 20.90 -13.76
CA ASP A 285 7.36 22.06 -13.77
C ASP A 285 7.34 22.84 -12.44
N ASP A 286 6.23 22.77 -11.72
CA ASP A 286 6.04 23.42 -10.42
C ASP A 286 6.52 22.52 -9.29
N ILE A 287 5.89 21.36 -9.12
CA ILE A 287 6.25 20.37 -8.10
C ILE A 287 6.80 19.13 -8.80
N PRO A 288 8.14 19.04 -8.98
CA PRO A 288 8.72 17.98 -9.76
C PRO A 288 8.60 16.62 -9.07
N TRP A 289 8.64 15.59 -9.89
CA TRP A 289 8.81 14.22 -9.45
C TRP A 289 10.30 13.90 -9.31
N ARG A 290 10.63 12.93 -8.46
CA ARG A 290 11.94 12.29 -8.56
C ARG A 290 11.85 11.16 -9.59
N ASN A 291 12.76 11.19 -10.55
CA ASN A 291 12.96 10.12 -11.51
C ASN A 291 13.74 9.00 -10.86
N MET A 292 13.13 7.81 -10.77
CA MET A 292 13.78 6.57 -10.38
C MET A 292 14.46 5.93 -11.58
N VAL A 293 15.68 5.45 -11.41
CA VAL A 293 16.46 4.73 -12.41
C VAL A 293 16.64 3.32 -11.84
N PRO A 294 15.77 2.35 -12.18
CA PRO A 294 15.78 1.06 -11.50
C PRO A 294 17.02 0.20 -11.79
N PHE A 295 17.77 0.52 -12.84
CA PHE A 295 18.90 -0.26 -13.35
C PHE A 295 20.20 0.52 -13.17
N ASN A 296 21.21 -0.13 -12.59
CA ASN A 296 22.51 0.48 -12.29
C ASN A 296 23.14 1.15 -13.51
N ASP A 297 23.51 2.42 -13.35
CA ASP A 297 24.12 3.31 -14.34
C ASP A 297 23.35 3.43 -15.67
N ASP A 298 22.07 3.04 -15.71
CA ASP A 298 21.29 2.90 -16.94
C ASP A 298 19.90 3.59 -16.85
N PRO A 299 19.83 4.91 -17.09
CA PRO A 299 18.56 5.65 -17.08
C PRO A 299 17.62 5.22 -18.22
N ASP A 300 18.14 4.70 -19.33
CA ASP A 300 17.36 4.26 -20.49
C ASP A 300 16.81 2.83 -20.32
N SER A 301 17.29 2.11 -19.30
CA SER A 301 17.08 0.70 -19.03
C SER A 301 17.59 -0.23 -20.15
N PRO A 302 17.69 -1.54 -19.90
CA PRO A 302 18.04 -2.52 -20.95
C PRO A 302 17.07 -2.52 -22.15
N TYR A 303 15.91 -1.89 -21.99
CA TYR A 303 14.88 -1.80 -23.02
C TYR A 303 15.04 -0.59 -23.95
N ASN A 304 15.76 0.47 -23.52
CA ASN A 304 15.94 1.74 -24.23
C ASN A 304 14.59 2.40 -24.60
N ASP A 305 13.71 2.59 -23.62
CA ASP A 305 12.40 3.21 -23.82
C ASP A 305 12.09 4.22 -22.69
N PRO A 306 11.88 5.51 -23.01
CA PRO A 306 11.58 6.55 -22.02
C PRO A 306 10.22 6.36 -21.32
N ASN A 307 9.35 5.50 -21.87
CA ASN A 307 8.11 5.10 -21.22
C ASN A 307 8.31 3.93 -20.23
N ILE A 308 9.52 3.40 -20.08
CA ILE A 308 9.91 2.41 -19.05
C ILE A 308 10.76 3.05 -17.97
N SER A 309 11.81 3.78 -18.36
CA SER A 309 12.79 4.38 -17.46
C SER A 309 13.28 5.72 -18.03
N PRO A 310 13.58 6.73 -17.20
CA PRO A 310 13.36 6.78 -15.76
C PRO A 310 11.87 6.82 -15.38
N ILE A 311 11.55 6.39 -14.16
CA ILE A 311 10.20 6.29 -13.59
C ILE A 311 9.96 7.44 -12.60
N PRO A 312 9.11 8.43 -12.93
CA PRO A 312 8.64 9.42 -11.96
C PRO A 312 7.89 8.71 -10.84
N SER A 313 8.38 8.84 -9.59
CA SER A 313 7.75 8.26 -8.41
C SER A 313 7.60 9.23 -7.23
N ASP A 314 6.44 9.17 -6.58
CA ASP A 314 6.11 9.94 -5.38
C ASP A 314 6.49 9.15 -4.10
N LEU A 315 6.86 7.87 -4.23
CA LEU A 315 7.42 7.07 -3.14
C LEU A 315 8.66 7.74 -2.52
N TYR A 316 9.49 8.40 -3.33
CA TYR A 316 10.64 9.17 -2.86
C TYR A 316 10.27 10.23 -1.82
N TYR A 317 9.10 10.86 -1.95
CA TYR A 317 8.61 11.86 -1.00
C TYR A 317 7.88 11.25 0.20
N ALA A 318 7.40 10.00 0.09
CA ALA A 318 6.68 9.30 1.14
C ALA A 318 7.62 8.56 2.11
N GLU A 319 8.76 8.06 1.62
CA GLU A 319 9.80 7.43 2.43
C GLU A 319 10.83 8.49 2.90
N LEU A 320 11.01 8.59 4.22
CA LEU A 320 11.69 9.70 4.90
C LEU A 320 12.62 9.22 6.03
N SER A 321 12.98 7.94 6.07
CA SER A 321 13.76 7.35 7.17
C SER A 321 15.24 7.71 7.05
N GLU A 322 15.86 7.56 5.87
CA GLU A 322 17.29 7.79 5.63
C GLU A 322 17.58 8.86 4.55
N PRO A 323 18.58 9.75 4.75
CA PRO A 323 18.94 10.73 3.73
C PRO A 323 19.36 10.01 2.44
N ASP A 324 19.28 10.69 1.29
CA ASP A 324 19.55 10.09 -0.02
C ASP A 324 20.91 9.34 -0.04
N SER A 325 21.95 9.95 0.55
CA SER A 325 23.32 9.39 0.66
C SER A 325 23.45 8.08 1.47
N LEU A 326 22.34 7.59 2.03
CA LEU A 326 22.24 6.33 2.79
C LEU A 326 21.03 5.48 2.32
N SER A 327 20.35 5.88 1.24
CA SER A 327 19.14 5.22 0.74
C SER A 327 19.01 5.34 -0.77
N TRP A 328 18.28 6.35 -1.24
CA TRP A 328 17.88 6.56 -2.63
C TRP A 328 18.99 6.94 -3.59
N ASN A 329 20.18 7.29 -3.11
CA ASN A 329 21.38 7.59 -3.90
C ASN A 329 22.60 7.31 -3.00
N TYR A 330 22.82 6.03 -2.73
CA TYR A 330 23.79 5.50 -1.79
C TYR A 330 25.22 5.65 -2.31
N ASP A 331 25.41 5.40 -3.60
CA ASP A 331 26.70 5.43 -4.30
C ASP A 331 27.14 6.86 -4.71
N ARG A 332 26.22 7.83 -4.65
CA ARG A 332 26.44 9.29 -4.81
C ARG A 332 26.62 9.75 -6.24
N ASP A 333 25.91 9.12 -7.15
CA ASP A 333 25.89 9.46 -8.55
C ASP A 333 24.72 10.44 -8.88
N THR A 334 24.22 10.46 -10.12
CA THR A 334 23.04 11.28 -10.51
C THR A 334 21.74 10.49 -10.64
N TYR A 335 21.82 9.16 -10.51
CA TYR A 335 20.70 8.24 -10.58
C TYR A 335 20.18 7.99 -9.15
N TYR A 336 18.93 7.52 -9.09
CA TYR A 336 18.23 7.37 -7.82
C TYR A 336 17.34 6.13 -7.88
N GLY A 337 17.40 5.28 -6.86
CA GLY A 337 16.58 4.07 -6.78
C GLY A 337 17.06 2.93 -7.66
N GLU A 338 18.38 2.81 -7.84
CA GLU A 338 19.03 1.71 -8.57
C GLU A 338 18.97 0.41 -7.77
N VAL A 339 18.11 -0.51 -8.21
CA VAL A 339 17.75 -1.73 -7.46
C VAL A 339 18.00 -3.01 -8.26
N PHE A 340 18.38 -2.89 -9.53
CA PHE A 340 18.66 -3.99 -10.42
C PHE A 340 19.98 -3.81 -11.19
N ASP A 341 20.68 -4.92 -11.43
CA ASP A 341 21.76 -4.94 -12.42
C ASP A 341 21.20 -4.94 -13.86
N SER A 342 22.08 -4.86 -14.86
CA SER A 342 21.73 -4.85 -16.29
C SER A 342 20.96 -6.09 -16.78
N LEU A 343 20.88 -7.15 -15.96
CA LEU A 343 20.16 -8.39 -16.25
C LEU A 343 18.84 -8.49 -15.46
N GLY A 344 18.44 -7.42 -14.78
CA GLY A 344 17.23 -7.38 -13.95
C GLY A 344 17.35 -8.21 -12.67
N GLN A 345 18.55 -8.58 -12.23
CA GLN A 345 18.74 -9.25 -10.94
C GLN A 345 18.78 -8.19 -9.84
N PRO A 346 18.33 -8.51 -8.60
CA PRO A 346 18.20 -7.54 -7.51
C PRO A 346 19.57 -7.23 -6.84
N ASN A 347 20.49 -6.70 -7.64
CA ASN A 347 21.85 -6.30 -7.27
C ASN A 347 22.02 -4.78 -7.53
N GLY A 348 21.22 -3.97 -6.85
CA GLY A 348 21.23 -2.51 -6.99
C GLY A 348 22.45 -1.83 -6.36
N ASP A 349 22.83 -0.68 -6.90
CA ASP A 349 23.83 0.21 -6.30
C ASP A 349 23.24 1.13 -5.20
N ASP A 350 21.91 1.25 -5.16
CA ASP A 350 21.16 1.96 -4.12
C ASP A 350 20.47 1.04 -3.10
N LEU A 351 20.04 1.66 -1.99
CA LEU A 351 19.35 1.00 -0.88
C LEU A 351 18.03 1.72 -0.53
N PRO A 352 17.10 1.90 -1.48
CA PRO A 352 15.82 2.52 -1.18
C PRO A 352 14.99 1.64 -0.22
N ASP A 353 14.10 2.29 0.53
CA ASP A 353 13.07 1.62 1.30
C ASP A 353 11.69 1.85 0.66
N TYR A 354 10.80 0.86 0.77
CA TYR A 354 9.45 0.94 0.22
C TYR A 354 8.40 1.24 1.28
N HIS A 355 8.76 1.17 2.57
CA HIS A 355 7.90 1.56 3.67
C HIS A 355 7.77 3.08 3.70
N ALA A 356 6.61 3.60 3.33
CA ALA A 356 6.36 5.04 3.50
C ALA A 356 6.33 5.40 4.99
N ASP A 357 6.84 6.58 5.32
CA ASP A 357 6.76 7.18 6.65
C ASP A 357 5.57 8.12 6.79
N ILE A 358 4.97 8.54 5.67
CA ILE A 358 3.84 9.45 5.57
C ILE A 358 2.93 9.01 4.43
N HIS A 359 1.64 9.36 4.49
CA HIS A 359 0.73 9.11 3.39
C HIS A 359 0.74 10.30 2.42
N LEU A 360 0.98 10.04 1.12
CA LEU A 360 1.16 11.08 0.12
C LEU A 360 0.21 10.94 -1.06
N GLY A 361 -0.29 12.08 -1.54
CA GLY A 361 -1.04 12.17 -2.79
C GLY A 361 -0.74 13.47 -3.53
N ARG A 362 -1.25 13.60 -4.75
CA ARG A 362 -0.91 14.72 -5.65
C ARG A 362 -2.10 15.26 -6.44
N ILE A 363 -2.20 16.58 -6.58
CA ILE A 363 -3.01 17.26 -7.60
C ILE A 363 -2.06 17.79 -8.69
N PRO A 364 -1.94 17.12 -9.85
CA PRO A 364 -0.99 17.49 -10.90
C PRO A 364 -1.54 18.61 -11.81
N PHE A 365 -1.99 19.72 -11.22
CA PHE A 365 -2.49 20.90 -11.93
C PHE A 365 -1.91 22.17 -11.31
N SER A 366 -1.71 23.18 -12.16
CA SER A 366 -1.29 24.54 -11.77
C SER A 366 -2.32 25.61 -12.13
N THR A 367 -3.56 25.20 -12.43
CA THR A 367 -4.64 26.09 -12.82
C THR A 367 -5.64 26.23 -11.67
N ASP A 368 -5.78 27.44 -11.11
CA ASP A 368 -6.54 27.73 -9.89
C ASP A 368 -7.94 27.08 -9.88
N TYR A 369 -8.79 27.44 -10.84
CA TYR A 369 -10.18 26.96 -10.87
C TYR A 369 -10.29 25.43 -11.02
N VAL A 370 -9.31 24.78 -11.66
CA VAL A 370 -9.27 23.31 -11.79
C VAL A 370 -8.97 22.68 -10.44
N ILE A 371 -8.03 23.24 -9.69
CA ILE A 371 -7.65 22.77 -8.35
C ILE A 371 -8.82 22.99 -7.37
N GLU A 372 -9.49 24.14 -7.43
CA GLU A 372 -10.68 24.44 -6.63
C GLU A 372 -11.80 23.42 -6.86
N ASP A 373 -12.11 23.12 -8.14
CA ASP A 373 -13.11 22.11 -8.53
C ASP A 373 -12.74 20.72 -7.98
N ILE A 374 -11.47 20.33 -8.09
CA ILE A 374 -10.95 19.06 -7.56
C ILE A 374 -11.12 19.01 -6.05
N CYS A 375 -10.72 20.06 -5.33
CA CYS A 375 -10.86 20.17 -3.88
C CYS A 375 -12.31 20.08 -3.44
N ALA A 376 -13.23 20.84 -4.05
CA ALA A 376 -14.65 20.81 -3.73
C ALA A 376 -15.26 19.42 -3.94
N LYS A 377 -14.88 18.74 -5.03
CA LYS A 377 -15.33 17.39 -5.33
C LYS A 377 -14.81 16.36 -4.34
N MET A 378 -13.54 16.43 -3.96
CA MET A 378 -12.98 15.54 -2.92
C MET A 378 -13.70 15.73 -1.58
N VAL A 379 -14.03 16.97 -1.20
CA VAL A 379 -14.83 17.25 0.01
C VAL A 379 -16.24 16.64 -0.10
N GLY A 380 -16.89 16.80 -1.25
CA GLY A 380 -18.20 16.17 -1.53
C GLY A 380 -18.13 14.64 -1.42
N PHE A 381 -17.07 14.03 -1.95
CA PHE A 381 -16.83 12.60 -1.81
C PHE A 381 -16.60 12.19 -0.34
N ASP A 382 -15.63 12.79 0.36
CA ASP A 382 -15.25 12.41 1.74
C ASP A 382 -16.44 12.52 2.71
N SER A 383 -17.30 13.52 2.51
CA SER A 383 -18.46 13.76 3.37
C SER A 383 -19.70 12.93 3.03
N ASN A 384 -19.75 12.30 1.86
CA ASN A 384 -20.90 11.52 1.42
C ASN A 384 -20.99 10.17 2.17
N THR A 385 -22.14 9.92 2.79
CA THR A 385 -22.42 8.74 3.63
C THR A 385 -23.34 7.71 2.96
N ASP A 386 -23.65 7.87 1.67
CA ASP A 386 -24.49 6.93 0.92
C ASP A 386 -23.69 5.67 0.57
N ILE A 387 -23.84 4.65 1.41
CA ILE A 387 -23.17 3.36 1.23
C ILE A 387 -23.52 2.71 -0.10
N SER A 388 -24.74 2.89 -0.62
CA SER A 388 -25.15 2.26 -1.88
C SER A 388 -24.33 2.79 -3.06
N TYR A 389 -24.04 4.09 -3.07
CA TYR A 389 -23.12 4.70 -4.02
C TYR A 389 -21.67 4.32 -3.72
N LYS A 390 -21.23 4.42 -2.46
CA LYS A 390 -19.82 4.21 -2.07
C LYS A 390 -19.31 2.79 -2.31
N THR A 391 -20.19 1.79 -2.31
CA THR A 391 -19.84 0.39 -2.64
C THR A 391 -20.17 0.01 -4.08
N ALA A 392 -20.92 0.86 -4.82
CA ALA A 392 -21.26 0.57 -6.20
C ALA A 392 -20.00 0.64 -7.07
N SER A 393 -19.74 -0.45 -7.79
CA SER A 393 -18.49 -0.65 -8.53
C SER A 393 -18.74 -0.75 -10.04
N LEU A 394 -17.84 -0.18 -10.83
CA LEU A 394 -17.75 -0.43 -12.27
C LEU A 394 -16.40 -1.08 -12.57
N LEU A 395 -16.44 -2.26 -13.19
CA LEU A 395 -15.28 -3.08 -13.50
C LEU A 395 -15.18 -3.35 -15.01
N PRO A 396 -14.64 -2.40 -15.79
CA PRO A 396 -14.45 -2.58 -17.23
C PRO A 396 -13.09 -3.25 -17.50
N ALA A 397 -13.09 -4.32 -18.30
CA ALA A 397 -11.89 -5.09 -18.57
C ALA A 397 -11.80 -5.56 -20.03
N GLY A 398 -10.68 -5.23 -20.67
CA GLY A 398 -10.31 -5.66 -22.02
C GLY A 398 -9.39 -6.88 -22.01
N ILE A 399 -9.04 -7.35 -23.21
CA ILE A 399 -8.03 -8.40 -23.40
C ILE A 399 -6.64 -7.75 -23.47
N TYR A 400 -5.69 -8.24 -22.68
CA TYR A 400 -4.29 -7.84 -22.81
C TYR A 400 -3.61 -8.64 -23.93
N TYR A 401 -3.71 -9.96 -23.88
CA TYR A 401 -3.06 -10.84 -24.85
C TYR A 401 -4.01 -11.96 -25.26
N TYR A 402 -4.10 -12.23 -26.56
CA TYR A 402 -4.75 -13.44 -27.03
C TYR A 402 -3.84 -14.66 -26.89
N GLY A 403 -4.43 -15.85 -26.78
CA GLY A 403 -3.67 -17.09 -26.72
C GLY A 403 -3.00 -17.37 -28.07
N ASN A 404 -1.72 -17.73 -28.05
CA ASN A 404 -0.86 -17.95 -29.22
C ASN A 404 -0.76 -16.75 -30.18
N GLU A 405 -1.00 -15.54 -29.70
CA GLU A 405 -0.91 -14.32 -30.52
C GLU A 405 0.47 -14.22 -31.18
N ASN A 406 0.52 -13.87 -32.47
CA ASN A 406 1.74 -13.82 -33.29
C ASN A 406 2.60 -15.10 -33.22
N ASN A 407 1.97 -16.28 -33.15
CA ASN A 407 2.65 -17.57 -32.99
C ASN A 407 3.55 -17.67 -31.74
N SER A 408 3.27 -16.86 -30.72
CA SER A 408 4.13 -16.75 -29.53
C SER A 408 4.10 -17.98 -28.62
N GLY A 409 3.07 -18.84 -28.75
CA GLY A 409 2.82 -19.97 -27.83
C GLY A 409 2.33 -19.56 -26.44
N ASN A 410 2.06 -18.27 -26.20
CA ASN A 410 1.66 -17.76 -24.89
C ASN A 410 0.20 -18.04 -24.56
N SER A 411 -0.09 -18.09 -23.27
CA SER A 411 -1.46 -18.13 -22.77
C SER A 411 -2.14 -16.77 -22.94
N ARG A 412 -3.47 -16.81 -23.09
CA ARG A 412 -4.33 -15.64 -23.06
C ARG A 412 -4.21 -14.92 -21.71
N LEU A 413 -4.22 -13.59 -21.73
CA LEU A 413 -4.37 -12.74 -20.55
C LEU A 413 -5.62 -11.87 -20.72
N ASP A 414 -6.70 -12.26 -20.05
CA ASP A 414 -7.99 -11.57 -20.04
C ASP A 414 -8.08 -10.67 -18.81
N GLY A 415 -8.23 -9.36 -18.99
CA GLY A 415 -8.30 -8.43 -17.86
C GLY A 415 -9.47 -8.72 -16.90
N ALA A 416 -10.52 -9.40 -17.38
CA ALA A 416 -11.69 -9.75 -16.59
C ALA A 416 -11.37 -10.73 -15.45
N SER A 417 -10.28 -11.51 -15.55
CA SER A 417 -9.87 -12.41 -14.46
C SER A 417 -9.54 -11.64 -13.18
N PHE A 418 -8.85 -10.50 -13.31
CA PHE A 418 -8.46 -9.67 -12.17
C PHE A 418 -9.64 -8.99 -11.48
N THR A 419 -10.64 -8.58 -12.27
CA THR A 419 -11.86 -7.98 -11.70
C THR A 419 -12.75 -9.05 -11.09
N GLN A 420 -12.80 -10.24 -11.69
CA GLN A 420 -13.56 -11.38 -11.16
C GLN A 420 -12.98 -11.89 -9.84
N GLU A 421 -11.65 -11.90 -9.69
CA GLU A 421 -10.98 -12.26 -8.43
C GLU A 421 -11.48 -11.40 -7.25
N LEU A 422 -11.67 -10.09 -7.44
CA LEU A 422 -12.20 -9.21 -6.40
C LEU A 422 -13.65 -9.56 -6.00
N LEU A 423 -14.44 -10.07 -6.95
CA LEU A 423 -15.82 -10.47 -6.72
C LEU A 423 -15.91 -11.84 -6.05
N ASP A 424 -15.12 -12.80 -6.52
CA ASP A 424 -15.11 -14.18 -6.02
C ASP A 424 -14.62 -14.23 -4.56
N GLU A 425 -13.69 -13.36 -4.18
CA GLU A 425 -13.22 -13.24 -2.79
C GLU A 425 -14.10 -12.34 -1.91
N GLY A 426 -15.17 -11.76 -2.47
CA GLY A 426 -16.06 -10.85 -1.75
C GLY A 426 -15.35 -9.58 -1.25
N ILE A 427 -14.30 -9.14 -1.94
CA ILE A 427 -13.65 -7.85 -1.70
C ILE A 427 -14.57 -6.72 -2.18
N LEU A 428 -15.18 -6.91 -3.36
CA LEU A 428 -16.23 -6.04 -3.89
C LEU A 428 -17.56 -6.79 -3.93
N ASP A 429 -18.66 -6.08 -3.64
CA ASP A 429 -19.99 -6.66 -3.62
C ASP A 429 -20.51 -6.88 -5.04
N SER A 430 -20.63 -8.15 -5.44
CA SER A 430 -21.13 -8.53 -6.76
C SER A 430 -22.55 -8.06 -7.05
N THR A 431 -23.39 -7.87 -6.02
CA THR A 431 -24.78 -7.42 -6.20
C THR A 431 -24.89 -5.93 -6.55
N ASN A 432 -23.86 -5.15 -6.23
CA ASN A 432 -23.76 -3.72 -6.49
C ASN A 432 -22.66 -3.38 -7.51
N THR A 433 -22.25 -4.36 -8.31
CA THR A 433 -21.20 -4.21 -9.30
C THR A 433 -21.76 -4.32 -10.72
N ILE A 434 -21.28 -3.44 -11.59
CA ILE A 434 -21.41 -3.58 -13.05
C ILE A 434 -20.08 -4.05 -13.61
N THR A 435 -20.09 -5.17 -14.31
CA THR A 435 -18.94 -5.68 -15.06
C THR A 435 -19.14 -5.40 -16.54
N LEU A 436 -18.11 -4.82 -17.18
CA LEU A 436 -18.08 -4.59 -18.63
C LEU A 436 -16.90 -5.33 -19.23
N TYR A 437 -17.11 -6.50 -19.83
CA TYR A 437 -16.02 -7.31 -20.38
C TYR A 437 -16.04 -7.30 -21.91
N GLU A 438 -14.89 -7.50 -22.53
CA GLU A 438 -14.78 -7.50 -24.00
C GLU A 438 -15.61 -8.64 -24.60
N GLN A 439 -16.61 -8.29 -25.42
CA GLN A 439 -17.55 -9.25 -26.03
C GLN A 439 -17.55 -9.18 -27.57
N ALA A 440 -16.73 -8.31 -28.16
CA ALA A 440 -16.54 -8.18 -29.59
C ALA A 440 -15.37 -9.05 -30.10
N GLY A 441 -15.28 -9.16 -31.42
CA GLY A 441 -14.24 -9.90 -32.11
C GLY A 441 -14.48 -11.42 -32.12
N LEU A 442 -13.47 -12.14 -32.61
CA LEU A 442 -13.53 -13.58 -32.85
C LEU A 442 -13.32 -14.42 -31.57
N ARG A 443 -12.70 -13.86 -30.53
CA ARG A 443 -12.47 -14.53 -29.24
C ARG A 443 -12.78 -13.63 -28.03
N PRO A 444 -14.07 -13.37 -27.74
CA PRO A 444 -14.49 -12.54 -26.61
C PRO A 444 -14.06 -13.08 -25.25
N SER A 445 -14.29 -12.31 -24.19
CA SER A 445 -14.07 -12.70 -22.80
C SER A 445 -14.90 -13.91 -22.41
N LEU A 446 -14.28 -14.83 -21.67
CA LEU A 446 -14.93 -16.05 -21.19
C LEU A 446 -15.71 -15.84 -19.89
N PHE A 447 -15.57 -14.67 -19.28
CA PHE A 447 -16.23 -14.33 -18.02
C PHE A 447 -17.61 -13.72 -18.28
N PRO A 448 -18.63 -14.06 -17.47
CA PRO A 448 -19.93 -13.42 -17.57
C PRO A 448 -19.83 -11.94 -17.17
N CYS A 449 -20.52 -11.07 -17.90
CA CYS A 449 -20.56 -9.64 -17.61
C CYS A 449 -21.99 -9.10 -17.57
N THR A 450 -22.17 -7.94 -16.94
CA THR A 450 -23.45 -7.22 -16.95
C THR A 450 -23.80 -6.73 -18.35
N ASP A 451 -22.82 -6.18 -19.07
CA ASP A 451 -22.99 -5.69 -20.43
C ASP A 451 -21.66 -5.77 -21.19
N SER A 452 -21.71 -5.64 -22.51
CA SER A 452 -20.53 -5.65 -23.36
C SER A 452 -19.69 -4.39 -23.15
N LEU A 453 -18.37 -4.56 -23.09
CA LEU A 453 -17.45 -3.43 -23.05
C LEU A 453 -17.52 -2.65 -24.37
N CYS A 454 -17.87 -1.37 -24.29
CA CYS A 454 -17.68 -0.39 -25.36
C CYS A 454 -17.67 1.02 -24.75
N ARG A 455 -17.16 2.02 -25.48
CA ARG A 455 -17.07 3.41 -24.99
C ARG A 455 -18.41 3.97 -24.50
N THR A 456 -19.50 3.68 -25.23
CA THR A 456 -20.85 4.12 -24.85
C THR A 456 -21.28 3.53 -23.51
N ASN A 457 -21.15 2.21 -23.34
CA ASN A 457 -21.50 1.53 -22.10
C ASN A 457 -20.60 1.98 -20.95
N HIS A 458 -19.32 2.19 -21.21
CA HIS A 458 -18.38 2.71 -20.23
C HIS A 458 -18.87 4.03 -19.62
N ILE A 459 -19.16 5.03 -20.47
CA ILE A 459 -19.63 6.36 -20.03
C ILE A 459 -20.99 6.24 -19.33
N MET A 460 -21.88 5.40 -19.86
CA MET A 460 -23.24 5.20 -19.35
C MET A 460 -23.26 4.58 -17.94
N TYR A 461 -22.43 3.56 -17.70
CA TYR A 461 -22.43 2.82 -16.43
C TYR A 461 -21.50 3.43 -15.37
N TRP A 462 -20.67 4.42 -15.72
CA TRP A 462 -19.87 5.17 -14.73
C TRP A 462 -20.76 5.95 -13.74
N GLN A 463 -21.99 6.26 -14.14
CA GLN A 463 -22.89 7.09 -13.34
C GLN A 463 -23.21 6.45 -11.99
N ASN A 464 -23.13 7.23 -10.91
CA ASN A 464 -23.35 6.78 -9.53
C ASN A 464 -22.52 5.54 -9.14
N ARG A 465 -21.19 5.59 -9.35
CA ARG A 465 -20.25 4.53 -8.96
C ARG A 465 -19.17 5.09 -8.04
N GLY A 466 -19.11 4.59 -6.81
CA GLY A 466 -18.09 4.98 -5.84
C GLY A 466 -16.74 4.33 -6.08
N ILE A 467 -16.68 3.29 -6.93
CA ILE A 467 -15.48 2.54 -7.26
C ILE A 467 -15.41 2.30 -8.77
N VAL A 468 -14.23 2.53 -9.35
CA VAL A 468 -13.91 2.10 -10.72
C VAL A 468 -12.55 1.43 -10.73
N TYR A 469 -12.47 0.22 -11.28
CA TYR A 469 -11.21 -0.48 -11.49
C TYR A 469 -11.16 -1.03 -12.90
N GLU A 470 -10.23 -0.51 -13.70
CA GLU A 470 -10.10 -0.89 -15.11
C GLU A 470 -8.85 -1.72 -15.38
N CYS A 471 -8.98 -2.67 -16.32
CA CYS A 471 -7.90 -3.53 -16.81
C CYS A 471 -7.84 -3.49 -18.35
N HIS A 472 -6.99 -2.62 -18.91
CA HIS A 472 -6.84 -2.45 -20.36
C HIS A 472 -5.39 -2.15 -20.77
N HIS A 473 -5.14 -2.15 -22.08
CA HIS A 473 -3.98 -1.46 -22.64
C HIS A 473 -4.14 0.06 -22.49
N GLY A 474 -3.04 0.76 -22.24
CA GLY A 474 -3.06 2.17 -21.90
C GLY A 474 -2.15 3.05 -22.73
N ASN A 475 -2.54 4.31 -22.84
CA ASN A 475 -1.71 5.42 -23.26
C ASN A 475 -1.98 6.63 -22.34
N TYR A 476 -1.20 7.70 -22.46
CA TYR A 476 -1.33 8.86 -21.60
C TYR A 476 -2.70 9.56 -21.71
N ASN A 477 -3.44 9.39 -22.81
CA ASN A 477 -4.71 10.08 -23.04
C ASN A 477 -5.94 9.15 -23.13
N CYS A 478 -5.77 7.83 -23.14
CA CYS A 478 -6.84 6.85 -23.23
C CYS A 478 -6.40 5.49 -22.69
N TYR A 479 -7.37 4.61 -22.44
CA TYR A 479 -7.14 3.18 -22.44
C TYR A 479 -8.06 2.51 -23.45
N ALA A 480 -7.55 1.46 -24.09
CA ALA A 480 -8.10 0.88 -25.31
C ALA A 480 -8.37 -0.62 -25.16
N ARG A 481 -9.25 -1.10 -26.02
CA ARG A 481 -9.64 -2.51 -26.09
C ARG A 481 -8.84 -3.14 -27.22
N LYS A 482 -8.21 -4.30 -26.97
CA LYS A 482 -7.63 -5.12 -28.03
C LYS A 482 -8.69 -6.11 -28.50
N ILE A 483 -9.05 -6.04 -29.79
CA ILE A 483 -10.09 -6.89 -30.39
C ILE A 483 -9.51 -7.62 -31.58
N TRP A 484 -9.47 -8.95 -31.51
CA TRP A 484 -9.19 -9.78 -32.68
C TRP A 484 -10.39 -9.74 -33.64
N SER A 485 -10.28 -8.95 -34.71
CA SER A 485 -11.45 -8.44 -35.44
C SER A 485 -11.77 -9.22 -36.70
N TRP A 486 -10.76 -9.86 -37.30
CA TRP A 486 -10.88 -10.76 -38.44
C TRP A 486 -9.75 -11.80 -38.37
N ASP A 487 -9.85 -12.86 -39.17
CA ASP A 487 -8.88 -13.96 -39.24
C ASP A 487 -8.60 -14.21 -40.73
N ASP A 488 -7.34 -14.31 -41.12
CA ASP A 488 -6.94 -14.62 -42.50
C ASP A 488 -7.20 -16.09 -42.88
N GLY A 489 -7.58 -16.91 -41.89
CA GLY A 489 -7.97 -18.30 -42.03
C GLY A 489 -7.00 -19.28 -41.37
N ASP A 490 -5.94 -18.81 -40.74
CA ASP A 490 -4.98 -19.64 -40.01
C ASP A 490 -5.37 -19.87 -38.53
N SER A 491 -6.37 -19.14 -38.02
CA SER A 491 -6.87 -19.18 -36.65
C SER A 491 -5.86 -18.76 -35.58
N ILE A 492 -4.90 -17.92 -35.95
CA ILE A 492 -3.87 -17.35 -35.08
C ILE A 492 -4.08 -15.84 -35.01
N PRO A 493 -4.29 -15.27 -33.81
CA PRO A 493 -4.45 -13.82 -33.70
C PRO A 493 -3.14 -13.10 -34.00
N GLU A 494 -3.16 -12.14 -34.92
CA GLU A 494 -1.95 -11.41 -35.33
C GLU A 494 -2.12 -9.89 -35.25
N ASP A 495 -1.00 -9.16 -35.17
CA ASP A 495 -1.00 -7.70 -34.99
C ASP A 495 -1.84 -6.95 -36.05
N ASN A 496 -1.82 -7.40 -37.31
CA ASN A 496 -2.58 -6.81 -38.42
C ASN A 496 -4.08 -7.16 -38.40
N GLU A 497 -4.50 -8.04 -37.50
CA GLU A 497 -5.88 -8.49 -37.33
C GLU A 497 -6.58 -7.81 -36.13
N MET A 498 -5.85 -6.97 -35.40
CA MET A 498 -6.34 -6.32 -34.18
C MET A 498 -6.96 -4.95 -34.47
N ASP A 499 -8.15 -4.71 -33.90
CA ASP A 499 -8.70 -3.37 -33.74
C ASP A 499 -8.43 -2.83 -32.33
N TRP A 500 -8.24 -1.51 -32.25
CA TRP A 500 -7.86 -0.79 -31.02
C TRP A 500 -8.85 0.32 -30.63
N PRO A 501 -10.16 0.04 -30.50
CA PRO A 501 -11.11 1.07 -30.12
C PRO A 501 -10.90 1.51 -28.66
N ASN A 502 -10.96 2.82 -28.43
CA ASN A 502 -10.91 3.38 -27.08
C ASN A 502 -12.07 2.86 -26.22
N SER A 503 -11.75 2.48 -24.98
CA SER A 503 -12.75 2.21 -23.94
C SER A 503 -13.13 3.51 -23.24
N LEU A 504 -12.14 4.35 -22.90
CA LEU A 504 -12.32 5.72 -22.44
C LEU A 504 -11.14 6.57 -22.90
N GLN A 505 -11.39 7.83 -23.27
CA GLN A 505 -10.35 8.81 -23.59
C GLN A 505 -10.55 10.11 -22.82
N SER A 506 -9.52 10.96 -22.79
CA SER A 506 -9.49 12.17 -21.94
C SER A 506 -10.64 13.15 -22.22
N SER A 507 -11.19 13.20 -23.43
CA SER A 507 -12.37 14.04 -23.74
C SER A 507 -13.66 13.55 -23.09
N ASP A 508 -13.72 12.28 -22.67
CA ASP A 508 -14.95 11.63 -22.21
C ASP A 508 -15.26 11.97 -20.77
N VAL A 509 -14.26 12.43 -20.02
CA VAL A 509 -14.39 12.78 -18.60
C VAL A 509 -15.46 13.85 -18.36
N TYR A 510 -15.74 14.68 -19.37
CA TYR A 510 -16.79 15.72 -19.33
C TYR A 510 -18.21 15.15 -19.39
N SER A 511 -18.37 13.89 -19.80
CA SER A 511 -19.64 13.14 -19.82
C SER A 511 -19.82 12.24 -18.59
N LEU A 512 -18.82 12.17 -17.70
CA LEU A 512 -18.87 11.33 -16.51
C LEU A 512 -19.58 12.04 -15.35
N ASP A 513 -20.13 11.24 -14.44
CA ASP A 513 -20.75 11.73 -13.22
C ASP A 513 -19.71 12.39 -12.31
N ASN A 514 -19.76 13.70 -12.21
CA ASN A 514 -18.89 14.46 -11.31
C ASN A 514 -19.53 14.75 -9.95
N SER A 515 -20.81 14.40 -9.76
CA SER A 515 -21.55 14.53 -8.50
C SER A 515 -21.39 13.31 -7.60
N HIS A 516 -21.15 12.15 -8.21
CA HIS A 516 -20.81 10.88 -7.54
C HIS A 516 -19.47 10.35 -8.05
N PRO A 517 -18.36 11.06 -7.80
CA PRO A 517 -17.06 10.68 -8.34
C PRO A 517 -16.52 9.36 -7.76
N ALA A 518 -15.74 8.62 -8.51
CA ALA A 518 -15.23 7.31 -8.08
C ALA A 518 -13.85 7.37 -7.42
N THR A 519 -13.58 6.41 -6.52
CA THR A 519 -12.20 5.98 -6.23
C THR A 519 -11.73 5.08 -7.37
N THR A 520 -10.73 5.52 -8.12
CA THR A 520 -10.35 4.89 -9.38
C THR A 520 -8.95 4.28 -9.33
N PHE A 521 -8.81 3.05 -9.82
CA PHE A 521 -7.50 2.44 -10.09
C PHE A 521 -7.39 2.13 -11.59
N LEU A 522 -6.34 2.68 -12.22
CA LEU A 522 -6.03 2.46 -13.63
C LEU A 522 -4.87 1.48 -13.75
N ARG A 523 -5.14 0.24 -14.18
CA ARG A 523 -4.10 -0.77 -14.46
C ARG A 523 -3.49 -0.62 -15.85
N SER A 524 -3.95 0.35 -16.62
CA SER A 524 -3.44 0.71 -17.93
C SER A 524 -2.11 1.46 -17.90
N CYS A 525 -1.25 1.19 -18.87
CA CYS A 525 0.03 1.88 -19.06
C CYS A 525 -0.14 3.39 -19.25
N LEU A 526 0.81 4.18 -18.72
CA LEU A 526 0.98 5.62 -19.00
C LEU A 526 -0.19 6.54 -18.61
N CYS A 527 -1.31 6.03 -18.08
CA CYS A 527 -2.45 6.85 -17.69
C CYS A 527 -2.14 7.90 -16.60
N GLY A 528 -1.01 7.78 -15.91
CA GLY A 528 -0.48 8.75 -14.94
C GLY A 528 0.77 9.48 -15.41
N LYS A 529 1.08 9.47 -16.72
CA LYS A 529 2.30 10.08 -17.28
C LYS A 529 2.38 11.58 -16.92
N PRO A 530 3.40 12.04 -16.16
CA PRO A 530 3.39 13.38 -15.58
C PRO A 530 3.88 14.49 -16.52
N GLU A 531 4.50 14.14 -17.65
CA GLU A 531 4.96 15.12 -18.66
C GLU A 531 3.81 15.77 -19.44
N VAL A 532 2.58 15.29 -19.26
CA VAL A 532 1.35 15.77 -19.91
C VAL A 532 0.20 15.77 -18.91
N TYR A 533 -0.89 16.47 -19.21
CA TYR A 533 -2.17 16.20 -18.53
C TYR A 533 -2.69 14.85 -18.98
N SER A 534 -2.31 13.82 -18.23
CA SER A 534 -2.68 12.44 -18.52
C SER A 534 -4.16 12.16 -18.22
N LEU A 535 -4.66 11.02 -18.69
CA LEU A 535 -6.02 10.57 -18.45
C LEU A 535 -6.33 10.52 -16.95
N GLY A 536 -5.39 10.06 -16.12
CA GLY A 536 -5.53 10.05 -14.67
C GLY A 536 -5.69 11.45 -14.07
N ALA A 537 -4.97 12.45 -14.60
CA ALA A 537 -5.17 13.84 -14.21
C ALA A 537 -6.56 14.36 -14.65
N TYR A 538 -6.99 14.07 -15.87
CA TYR A 538 -8.32 14.46 -16.35
C TYR A 538 -9.45 13.77 -15.58
N LEU A 539 -9.28 12.52 -15.16
CA LEU A 539 -10.22 11.80 -14.30
C LEU A 539 -10.25 12.40 -12.89
N LEU A 540 -9.09 12.76 -12.33
CA LEU A 540 -9.06 13.51 -11.07
C LEU A 540 -9.76 14.85 -11.22
N TYR A 541 -9.70 15.52 -12.38
CA TYR A 541 -10.49 16.73 -12.63
C TYR A 541 -11.99 16.41 -12.73
N ARG A 542 -12.38 15.34 -13.44
CA ARG A 542 -13.78 14.99 -13.69
C ARG A 542 -14.04 13.48 -13.59
N GLY A 543 -15.04 13.09 -12.78
CA GLY A 543 -15.51 11.70 -12.69
C GLY A 543 -14.83 10.84 -11.61
N ALA A 544 -13.63 11.19 -11.15
CA ALA A 544 -12.95 10.52 -10.03
C ALA A 544 -12.64 11.47 -8.87
N SER A 545 -12.68 10.96 -7.64
CA SER A 545 -12.28 11.65 -6.40
C SER A 545 -10.83 11.38 -6.05
N SER A 546 -10.31 10.24 -6.53
CA SER A 546 -8.91 9.83 -6.45
C SER A 546 -8.61 8.91 -7.63
N VAL A 547 -7.36 8.93 -8.10
CA VAL A 547 -6.91 8.06 -9.20
C VAL A 547 -5.54 7.50 -8.85
N ILE A 548 -5.42 6.18 -8.76
CA ILE A 548 -4.11 5.51 -8.72
C ILE A 548 -3.79 5.07 -10.14
N SER A 549 -2.67 5.54 -10.69
CA SER A 549 -2.32 5.28 -12.10
C SER A 549 -0.82 5.19 -12.32
N SER A 550 -0.44 4.53 -13.42
CA SER A 550 0.96 4.31 -13.76
C SER A 550 1.59 5.50 -14.49
N SER A 551 2.71 6.03 -13.98
CA SER A 551 3.51 7.09 -14.63
C SER A 551 4.25 6.60 -15.88
N ARG A 552 4.41 5.28 -16.02
CA ARG A 552 5.15 4.57 -17.06
C ARG A 552 4.39 3.33 -17.54
N ILE A 553 5.01 2.50 -18.37
CA ILE A 553 4.48 1.18 -18.73
C ILE A 553 4.26 0.39 -17.44
N ALA A 554 3.03 -0.10 -17.29
CA ALA A 554 2.66 -0.95 -16.17
C ALA A 554 3.14 -2.39 -16.42
N TRP A 555 3.51 -3.09 -15.35
CA TRP A 555 4.01 -4.46 -15.43
C TRP A 555 3.12 -5.42 -14.63
N LEU A 556 3.01 -6.65 -15.12
CA LEU A 556 2.44 -7.80 -14.43
C LEU A 556 3.56 -8.63 -13.82
N SER A 557 3.42 -8.96 -12.54
CA SER A 557 4.27 -9.93 -11.85
C SER A 557 3.46 -11.20 -11.60
N LEU A 558 3.88 -12.32 -12.18
CA LEU A 558 3.20 -13.61 -11.94
C LEU A 558 3.44 -14.17 -10.52
N ALA A 559 4.36 -13.59 -9.77
CA ALA A 559 4.48 -13.85 -8.33
C ALA A 559 3.33 -13.23 -7.50
N ASP A 560 2.61 -12.25 -8.07
CA ASP A 560 1.44 -11.59 -7.47
C ASP A 560 0.56 -10.99 -8.58
N GLU A 561 -0.25 -11.84 -9.22
CA GLU A 561 -0.99 -11.49 -10.43
C GLU A 561 -2.02 -10.37 -10.21
N GLY A 562 -2.66 -10.32 -9.05
CA GLY A 562 -3.60 -9.26 -8.67
C GLY A 562 -2.91 -7.90 -8.44
N GLY A 563 -1.65 -7.94 -8.00
CA GLY A 563 -0.78 -6.78 -7.81
C GLY A 563 -1.30 -5.76 -6.79
N ILE A 564 -0.76 -4.53 -6.84
CA ILE A 564 -1.21 -3.42 -6.00
C ILE A 564 -2.74 -3.16 -6.08
N PRO A 565 -3.43 -3.22 -7.24
CA PRO A 565 -4.88 -3.01 -7.28
C PRO A 565 -5.66 -3.99 -6.40
N TYR A 566 -5.31 -5.29 -6.43
CA TYR A 566 -5.97 -6.31 -5.60
C TYR A 566 -5.82 -5.97 -4.11
N HIS A 567 -4.57 -5.74 -3.66
CA HIS A 567 -4.31 -5.42 -2.26
C HIS A 567 -4.96 -4.09 -1.86
N PHE A 568 -5.00 -3.10 -2.77
CA PHE A 568 -5.62 -1.81 -2.52
C PHE A 568 -7.11 -1.95 -2.17
N TYR A 569 -7.88 -2.64 -3.02
CA TYR A 569 -9.32 -2.82 -2.74
C TYR A 569 -9.54 -3.69 -1.51
N LYS A 570 -8.71 -4.72 -1.29
CA LYS A 570 -8.75 -5.52 -0.06
C LYS A 570 -8.54 -4.66 1.18
N ARG A 571 -7.53 -3.78 1.18
CA ARG A 571 -7.24 -2.85 2.29
C ARG A 571 -8.28 -1.74 2.40
N LEU A 572 -8.92 -1.33 1.32
CA LEU A 572 -9.91 -0.25 1.35
C LEU A 572 -11.29 -0.71 1.82
N MET A 573 -11.71 -1.92 1.40
CA MET A 573 -13.09 -2.40 1.49
C MET A 573 -13.27 -3.56 2.48
N GLN A 574 -12.29 -4.45 2.64
CA GLN A 574 -12.46 -5.70 3.38
C GLN A 574 -11.62 -5.75 4.68
N ASP A 575 -10.28 -5.64 4.59
CA ASP A 575 -9.37 -5.57 5.75
C ASP A 575 -9.01 -4.11 6.09
N THR A 576 -10.02 -3.41 6.61
CA THR A 576 -9.96 -1.97 6.90
C THR A 576 -9.40 -1.64 8.28
N THR A 577 -8.94 -2.66 9.03
CA THR A 577 -8.51 -2.54 10.43
C THR A 577 -7.44 -1.46 10.62
N ILE A 578 -6.52 -1.36 9.65
CA ILE A 578 -5.35 -0.46 9.72
C ILE A 578 -5.47 0.70 8.73
N SER A 579 -6.06 0.48 7.56
CA SER A 579 -6.28 1.54 6.57
C SER A 579 -7.41 2.50 6.97
N HIS A 580 -8.35 2.03 7.81
CA HIS A 580 -9.58 2.72 8.18
C HIS A 580 -10.43 3.20 6.98
N SER A 581 -10.32 2.50 5.84
CA SER A 581 -10.92 2.90 4.55
C SER A 581 -10.49 4.29 4.08
N ILE A 582 -9.29 4.73 4.48
CA ILE A 582 -8.62 5.92 3.95
C ILE A 582 -7.78 5.50 2.75
N ILE A 583 -7.93 6.22 1.65
CA ILE A 583 -7.39 5.84 0.33
C ILE A 583 -5.86 5.85 0.33
N GLY A 584 -5.22 6.90 0.84
CA GLY A 584 -3.75 6.95 0.95
C GLY A 584 -3.20 5.83 1.83
N ASN A 585 -3.81 5.59 2.99
CA ASN A 585 -3.42 4.50 3.88
C ASN A 585 -3.54 3.13 3.20
N ALA A 586 -4.66 2.86 2.52
CA ALA A 586 -4.89 1.61 1.82
C ALA A 586 -3.87 1.40 0.68
N TYR A 587 -3.55 2.46 -0.05
CA TYR A 587 -2.57 2.42 -1.15
C TYR A 587 -1.15 2.12 -0.66
N ASP A 588 -0.67 2.78 0.39
CA ASP A 588 0.67 2.51 0.94
C ASP A 588 0.78 1.08 1.49
N ILE A 589 -0.24 0.62 2.23
CA ILE A 589 -0.26 -0.75 2.75
C ILE A 589 -0.32 -1.76 1.60
N ALA A 590 -1.08 -1.49 0.55
CA ALA A 590 -1.17 -2.35 -0.62
C ALA A 590 0.15 -2.44 -1.40
N ARG A 591 0.89 -1.33 -1.52
CA ARG A 591 2.24 -1.33 -2.09
C ARG A 591 3.19 -2.20 -1.25
N ASN A 592 3.12 -2.10 0.07
CA ASN A 592 3.93 -2.91 0.97
C ASN A 592 3.58 -4.41 0.87
N ASP A 593 2.29 -4.76 0.86
CA ASP A 593 1.83 -6.13 0.66
C ASP A 593 2.37 -6.71 -0.67
N PHE A 594 2.29 -5.93 -1.75
CA PHE A 594 2.86 -6.32 -3.05
C PHE A 594 4.39 -6.49 -2.99
N MET A 595 5.11 -5.58 -2.33
CA MET A 595 6.57 -5.69 -2.20
C MET A 595 7.01 -6.90 -1.37
N ASP A 596 6.27 -7.24 -0.32
CA ASP A 596 6.52 -8.43 0.50
C ASP A 596 6.29 -9.73 -0.30
N ILE A 597 5.34 -9.73 -1.24
CA ILE A 597 5.03 -10.90 -2.08
C ILE A 597 5.94 -10.96 -3.30
N ALA A 598 5.89 -9.95 -4.17
CA ALA A 598 6.58 -9.94 -5.46
C ALA A 598 8.02 -9.40 -5.36
N GLY A 599 8.25 -8.34 -4.57
CA GLY A 599 9.54 -7.67 -4.45
C GLY A 599 10.02 -7.03 -5.76
N HIS A 600 9.08 -6.51 -6.58
CA HIS A 600 9.37 -5.94 -7.89
C HIS A 600 9.26 -4.41 -7.89
N TRP A 601 10.41 -3.75 -7.72
CA TRP A 601 10.50 -2.31 -7.50
C TRP A 601 9.92 -1.43 -8.62
N MET A 602 10.02 -1.82 -9.89
CA MET A 602 9.44 -1.01 -10.97
C MET A 602 7.93 -0.79 -10.78
N ILE A 603 7.20 -1.81 -10.31
CA ILE A 603 5.76 -1.72 -10.04
C ILE A 603 5.47 -0.81 -8.85
N ALA A 604 6.32 -0.88 -7.81
CA ALA A 604 6.21 0.02 -6.66
C ALA A 604 6.52 1.49 -7.01
N TYR A 605 7.37 1.74 -8.01
CA TYR A 605 7.72 3.09 -8.45
C TYR A 605 6.65 3.75 -9.33
N HIS A 606 6.06 3.02 -10.27
CA HIS A 606 5.28 3.65 -11.33
C HIS A 606 3.83 3.96 -10.94
N TYR A 607 3.21 3.22 -10.01
CA TYR A 607 1.87 3.54 -9.54
C TYR A 607 1.91 4.67 -8.53
N ASN A 608 1.09 5.70 -8.72
CA ASN A 608 1.05 6.84 -7.80
C ASN A 608 -0.38 7.34 -7.59
N LEU A 609 -0.64 7.93 -6.42
CA LEU A 609 -1.94 8.43 -6.00
C LEU A 609 -2.15 9.90 -6.41
N PHE A 610 -3.07 10.13 -7.33
CA PHE A 610 -3.61 11.45 -7.63
C PHE A 610 -4.85 11.70 -6.78
N GLY A 611 -4.86 12.83 -6.07
CA GLY A 611 -5.90 13.22 -5.11
C GLY A 611 -5.38 13.32 -3.68
N ASP A 612 -6.31 13.56 -2.76
CA ASP A 612 -6.03 13.72 -1.34
C ASP A 612 -5.73 12.36 -0.66
N PRO A 613 -4.55 12.16 -0.04
CA PRO A 613 -4.24 10.89 0.64
C PRO A 613 -5.09 10.63 1.89
N GLY A 614 -5.63 11.68 2.52
CA GLY A 614 -6.54 11.58 3.67
C GLY A 614 -7.99 11.29 3.30
N LEU A 615 -8.28 11.08 2.00
CA LEU A 615 -9.63 10.86 1.50
C LEU A 615 -10.23 9.55 2.00
N ARG A 616 -11.45 9.61 2.54
CA ARG A 616 -12.18 8.42 3.01
C ARG A 616 -13.10 7.86 1.93
N GLN A 617 -13.07 6.54 1.74
CA GLN A 617 -14.07 5.86 0.91
C GLN A 617 -15.48 6.08 1.48
N PHE A 618 -15.64 5.88 2.80
CA PHE A 618 -16.90 6.03 3.49
C PHE A 618 -16.91 7.29 4.33
N GLY A 619 -17.81 8.22 4.02
CA GLY A 619 -18.03 9.40 4.85
C GLY A 619 -18.53 9.03 6.23
N ARG A 620 -18.22 9.89 7.21
CA ARG A 620 -18.66 9.72 8.58
C ARG A 620 -19.72 10.76 8.91
N ILE A 621 -20.82 10.31 9.50
CA ILE A 621 -21.78 11.22 10.12
C ILE A 621 -21.09 11.76 11.38
N THR A 622 -20.68 13.03 11.36
CA THR A 622 -20.21 13.74 12.57
C THR A 622 -21.36 14.30 13.42
N ASP A 623 -22.61 14.06 13.00
CA ASP A 623 -23.80 14.37 13.80
C ASP A 623 -24.04 13.33 14.90
N ILE A 624 -24.24 13.82 16.13
CA ILE A 624 -24.94 13.08 17.19
C ILE A 624 -26.42 12.99 16.77
N LYS A 625 -26.74 12.08 15.85
CA LYS A 625 -28.13 11.64 15.68
C LYS A 625 -28.41 10.56 16.71
N GLU A 626 -29.18 10.93 17.75
CA GLU A 626 -29.88 9.97 18.60
C GLU A 626 -30.74 9.06 17.72
N THR A 627 -30.17 7.92 17.33
CA THR A 627 -30.90 6.93 16.56
C THR A 627 -31.52 5.97 17.56
N LYS A 628 -32.81 6.15 17.84
CA LYS A 628 -33.63 5.13 18.52
C LYS A 628 -33.56 3.83 17.72
N ALA A 629 -32.68 2.92 18.12
CA ALA A 629 -32.61 1.59 17.54
C ALA A 629 -33.92 0.84 17.80
N ARG A 630 -34.59 0.43 16.72
CA ARG A 630 -35.66 -0.57 16.74
C ARG A 630 -35.04 -1.94 16.52
N SER A 631 -35.42 -2.88 17.41
CA SER A 631 -35.27 -4.35 17.40
C SER A 631 -34.22 -4.95 18.36
N PRO A 632 -34.48 -6.17 18.90
CA PRO A 632 -34.49 -6.38 20.34
C PRO A 632 -33.17 -7.00 20.85
N SER A 633 -32.22 -6.15 21.20
CA SER A 633 -31.15 -6.56 22.13
C SER A 633 -31.75 -6.86 23.52
N PRO A 634 -31.17 -7.78 24.30
CA PRO A 634 -31.63 -8.06 25.67
C PRO A 634 -31.73 -6.74 26.45
N ARG A 635 -32.94 -6.37 26.89
CA ARG A 635 -33.22 -5.07 27.53
C ARG A 635 -32.27 -4.84 28.70
N PHE A 636 -31.23 -4.03 28.52
CA PHE A 636 -30.57 -3.30 29.59
C PHE A 636 -30.82 -1.83 29.28
N ALA A 637 -31.44 -1.11 30.21
CA ALA A 637 -31.69 0.31 30.04
C ALA A 637 -31.62 0.99 31.40
N VAL A 638 -31.09 2.22 31.40
CA VAL A 638 -31.03 3.09 32.58
C VAL A 638 -31.90 4.31 32.31
N PHE A 639 -32.92 4.55 33.14
CA PHE A 639 -33.85 5.67 32.96
C PHE A 639 -34.28 6.29 34.30
N PRO A 640 -34.69 7.57 34.38
CA PRO A 640 -34.62 8.55 33.32
C PRO A 640 -33.17 8.85 32.93
N ASN A 641 -32.94 9.20 31.67
CA ASN A 641 -31.66 9.66 31.17
C ASN A 641 -31.94 10.84 30.21
N PRO A 642 -31.60 12.09 30.58
CA PRO A 642 -30.86 12.49 31.77
C PRO A 642 -31.57 12.20 33.12
N SER A 643 -30.80 11.98 34.18
CA SER A 643 -31.26 11.65 35.54
C SER A 643 -30.89 12.73 36.55
N SER A 644 -31.77 12.99 37.52
CA SER A 644 -31.48 13.85 38.68
C SER A 644 -30.77 13.12 39.83
N GLY A 645 -29.93 12.15 39.50
CA GLY A 645 -29.23 11.30 40.48
C GLY A 645 -30.03 10.10 41.00
N LYS A 646 -31.27 9.89 40.52
CA LYS A 646 -32.06 8.67 40.71
C LYS A 646 -32.29 7.98 39.37
N ILE A 647 -31.95 6.70 39.29
CA ILE A 647 -32.08 5.90 38.07
C ILE A 647 -32.84 4.62 38.35
N ASN A 648 -33.44 4.08 37.31
CA ASN A 648 -34.12 2.80 37.27
C ASN A 648 -33.40 1.91 36.28
N LEU A 649 -33.04 0.71 36.72
CA LEU A 649 -32.50 -0.33 35.85
C LEU A 649 -33.66 -1.18 35.33
N ILE A 650 -33.72 -1.37 34.01
CA ILE A 650 -34.56 -2.39 33.36
C ILE A 650 -33.66 -3.51 32.88
N LEU A 651 -33.98 -4.75 33.30
CA LEU A 651 -33.29 -5.96 32.86
C LEU A 651 -34.26 -6.91 32.16
N GLY A 652 -33.87 -7.42 31.00
CA GLY A 652 -34.57 -8.45 30.24
C GLY A 652 -34.47 -9.84 30.87
N SER A 653 -35.21 -10.82 30.33
CA SER A 653 -35.34 -12.18 30.89
C SER A 653 -34.06 -13.01 30.97
N ASN A 654 -33.00 -12.58 30.27
CA ASN A 654 -31.74 -13.31 30.12
C ASN A 654 -30.71 -13.00 31.22
N TRP A 655 -30.99 -12.02 32.10
CA TRP A 655 -30.10 -11.62 33.19
C TRP A 655 -30.54 -12.33 34.46
N ARG A 656 -29.86 -13.42 34.84
CA ARG A 656 -30.18 -14.16 36.07
C ARG A 656 -28.90 -14.44 36.86
N LYS A 657 -28.71 -13.63 37.90
CA LYS A 657 -27.75 -13.76 39.02
C LYS A 657 -26.36 -13.14 38.81
N ASP A 658 -25.77 -12.73 39.94
CA ASP A 658 -24.43 -12.12 40.05
C ASP A 658 -24.19 -10.88 39.17
N ILE A 659 -25.09 -9.91 39.28
CA ILE A 659 -24.95 -8.64 38.55
C ILE A 659 -23.98 -7.71 39.27
N ASN A 660 -23.05 -7.13 38.52
CA ASN A 660 -22.21 -6.03 38.96
C ASN A 660 -22.44 -4.80 38.07
N LEU A 661 -22.82 -3.67 38.67
CA LEU A 661 -23.02 -2.40 37.99
C LEU A 661 -21.95 -1.40 38.42
N ASP A 662 -20.99 -1.17 37.54
CA ASP A 662 -19.85 -0.28 37.76
C ASP A 662 -20.04 1.04 36.99
N VAL A 663 -19.55 2.14 37.55
CA VAL A 663 -19.64 3.47 36.95
C VAL A 663 -18.26 3.99 36.57
N TYR A 664 -18.14 4.51 35.36
CA TYR A 664 -16.92 5.09 34.80
C TYR A 664 -17.18 6.55 34.36
N ASP A 665 -16.15 7.39 34.40
CA ASP A 665 -16.20 8.74 33.80
C ASP A 665 -15.91 8.72 32.29
N VAL A 666 -16.03 9.88 31.63
CA VAL A 666 -15.77 10.03 30.18
C VAL A 666 -14.34 9.72 29.75
N ARG A 667 -13.39 9.62 30.69
CA ARG A 667 -12.00 9.21 30.42
C ARG A 667 -11.78 7.71 30.66
N GLY A 668 -12.85 6.96 30.94
CA GLY A 668 -12.79 5.52 31.21
C GLY A 668 -12.27 5.16 32.60
N ARG A 669 -12.14 6.11 33.53
CA ARG A 669 -11.71 5.82 34.91
C ARG A 669 -12.87 5.29 35.72
N PHE A 670 -12.66 4.15 36.39
CA PHE A 670 -13.61 3.57 37.33
C PHE A 670 -13.82 4.51 38.52
N LEU A 671 -15.09 4.80 38.83
CA LEU A 671 -15.48 5.66 39.94
C LEU A 671 -15.96 4.86 41.14
N LYS A 672 -16.93 3.95 40.92
CA LYS A 672 -17.49 3.08 41.96
C LYS A 672 -18.36 1.98 41.37
N THR A 673 -18.59 0.95 42.16
CA THR A 673 -19.68 -0.01 41.96
C THR A 673 -20.96 0.54 42.57
N LEU A 674 -21.99 0.76 41.74
CA LEU A 674 -23.27 1.27 42.18
C LEU A 674 -24.19 0.17 42.73
N TYR A 675 -24.06 -1.04 42.21
CA TYR A 675 -24.83 -2.19 42.67
C TYR A 675 -24.08 -3.50 42.45
N LYS A 676 -24.17 -4.43 43.41
CA LYS A 676 -23.67 -5.80 43.27
C LYS A 676 -24.64 -6.77 43.93
N GLY A 677 -25.06 -7.80 43.21
CA GLY A 677 -25.93 -8.86 43.72
C GLY A 677 -26.99 -9.30 42.71
N ASP A 678 -28.00 -10.01 43.19
CA ASP A 678 -29.09 -10.51 42.35
C ASP A 678 -30.16 -9.43 42.11
N ILE A 679 -30.54 -9.27 40.85
CA ILE A 679 -31.70 -8.47 40.46
C ILE A 679 -32.69 -9.41 39.80
N GLU A 680 -33.89 -9.53 40.38
CA GLU A 680 -34.99 -10.23 39.73
C GLU A 680 -35.38 -9.50 38.43
N VAL A 681 -35.76 -10.25 37.39
CA VAL A 681 -36.20 -9.69 36.11
C VAL A 681 -37.28 -8.64 36.36
N GLY A 682 -36.99 -7.37 36.07
CA GLY A 682 -37.89 -6.27 36.41
C GLY A 682 -37.19 -4.93 36.61
N PHE A 683 -37.80 -4.11 37.45
CA PHE A 683 -37.48 -2.71 37.71
C PHE A 683 -36.76 -2.57 39.05
N ARG A 684 -35.62 -1.86 39.08
CA ARG A 684 -34.94 -1.50 40.33
C ARG A 684 -34.48 -0.05 40.34
N GLU A 685 -34.94 0.71 41.33
CA GLU A 685 -34.46 2.08 41.57
C GLU A 685 -33.12 2.07 42.32
N LEU A 686 -32.18 2.90 41.87
CA LEU A 686 -30.89 3.16 42.49
C LEU A 686 -30.64 4.66 42.59
N LYS A 687 -29.98 5.09 43.67
CA LYS A 687 -29.47 6.46 43.82
C LYS A 687 -28.01 6.50 43.44
N THR A 688 -27.66 7.30 42.42
CA THR A 688 -26.30 7.33 41.88
C THR A 688 -25.34 8.09 42.78
N GLY A 689 -25.76 9.19 43.42
CA GLY A 689 -24.87 10.04 44.22
C GLY A 689 -23.67 10.57 43.44
N LEU A 690 -23.80 10.71 42.12
CA LEU A 690 -22.78 11.28 41.21
C LEU A 690 -23.08 12.77 41.01
N PRO A 691 -22.08 13.65 40.82
CA PRO A 691 -22.31 15.04 40.43
C PRO A 691 -22.85 15.16 39.00
N SER A 692 -23.27 16.36 38.59
CA SER A 692 -23.73 16.60 37.23
C SER A 692 -22.61 16.32 36.22
N GLY A 693 -22.90 15.50 35.21
CA GLY A 693 -21.88 15.03 34.27
C GLY A 693 -22.33 13.82 33.45
N ILE A 694 -21.44 13.35 32.57
CA ILE A 694 -21.67 12.16 31.73
C ILE A 694 -20.88 10.99 32.31
N TYR A 695 -21.54 9.84 32.44
CA TYR A 695 -20.98 8.63 33.00
C TYR A 695 -21.32 7.42 32.13
N PHE A 696 -20.51 6.37 32.23
CA PHE A 696 -20.76 5.08 31.59
C PHE A 696 -21.00 4.02 32.66
N PHE A 697 -22.16 3.37 32.57
CA PHE A 697 -22.62 2.35 33.49
C PHE A 697 -22.37 1.00 32.85
N LYS A 698 -21.43 0.24 33.40
CA LYS A 698 -21.08 -1.10 32.94
C LYS A 698 -21.83 -2.12 33.77
N LEU A 699 -22.72 -2.87 33.13
CA LEU A 699 -23.35 -4.05 33.71
C LEU A 699 -22.53 -5.29 33.34
N THR A 700 -22.19 -6.11 34.33
CA THR A 700 -21.53 -7.41 34.14
C THR A 700 -22.37 -8.50 34.81
N SER A 701 -22.61 -9.62 34.12
CA SER A 701 -23.25 -10.83 34.65
C SER A 701 -22.71 -12.05 33.91
N GLY A 702 -21.93 -12.88 34.60
CA GLY A 702 -21.14 -13.93 33.95
C GLY A 702 -20.20 -13.36 32.87
N ASP A 703 -20.26 -13.93 31.67
CA ASP A 703 -19.47 -13.50 30.50
C ASP A 703 -20.07 -12.30 29.76
N ILE A 704 -21.26 -11.83 30.17
CA ILE A 704 -21.95 -10.74 29.49
C ILE A 704 -21.57 -9.41 30.12
N THR A 705 -21.07 -8.49 29.28
CA THR A 705 -20.75 -7.11 29.64
C THR A 705 -21.47 -6.14 28.70
N VAL A 706 -22.20 -5.17 29.25
CA VAL A 706 -22.89 -4.12 28.48
C VAL A 706 -22.64 -2.76 29.12
N PHE A 707 -22.56 -1.71 28.30
CA PHE A 707 -22.40 -0.33 28.75
C PHE A 707 -23.62 0.52 28.39
N GLU A 708 -24.02 1.41 29.29
CA GLU A 708 -25.02 2.44 29.06
C GLU A 708 -24.47 3.82 29.42
N LYS A 709 -24.66 4.80 28.53
CA LYS A 709 -24.28 6.18 28.79
C LYS A 709 -25.37 6.85 29.61
N VAL A 710 -25.05 7.41 30.77
CA VAL A 710 -26.00 8.08 31.66
C VAL A 710 -25.55 9.52 31.92
N VAL A 711 -26.45 10.47 31.69
CA VAL A 711 -26.25 11.89 32.00
C VAL A 711 -26.90 12.19 33.34
N ILE A 712 -26.13 12.71 34.30
CA ILE A 712 -26.63 13.17 35.60
C ILE A 712 -26.75 14.70 35.57
N ILE A 713 -27.89 15.22 36.02
CA ILE A 713 -28.19 16.65 36.16
C ILE A 713 -28.80 16.84 37.55
N ASN A 714 -27.96 17.10 38.56
CA ASN A 714 -28.41 17.39 39.92
C ASN A 714 -28.90 18.82 40.09
#